data_AF-A0A4R6MVZ4-F1
#
_entry.id   AF-A0A4R6MVZ4-F1
#
_cell.length_a   1.000
_cell.length_b   1.000
_cell.length_c   1.000
_cell.angle_alpha   90.00
_cell.angle_beta   90.00
_cell.angle_gamma   90.00
#
_symmetry.space_group_name_H-M   'P 1'
#
loop_
_entity.id
_entity.type
_entity.pdbx_description
1 polymer ?
#
loop_
_entity_poly.entity_id
_entity_poly.type
_entity_poly.pdbx_seq_one_letter_code
_entity_poly.pdbx_strand_id
1 'polypeptide(L)'
;MSFRPSISSTSEPLSRAPLAAACALLLLSLPMQVAQAQMSNSGAVFVWPGNLPVPQGAGPADLGNSALFVGHDAPGSFAAQAGSQLRLGALMIAPSSAGLGEGSVLIDGAGTRVSLVGDGTSQGSLNRLGVGEWGRGSLTVSGGAVLDGRAEASACLGLNHFCNNFIGNAAGSTGVFTVTGAGSQASFLRAFVVGNLAVFRPPIDSFTFGSPGGSSRGTVNVLDGGLLVTDGASLGVGPGGSSPLGSERSMADVTVAGAGSRWLITGGTLENAAAGINAATHRNATASIRVAEGGVLEIAGPSGQYNYLNLSSGGGRSDMSVEGPGSALRFSGDASVLQVGRSQGSAALRVSQGGVIEGIWYTVVGRDASFGELVLEGAASRLYAHGMASVAATGNWDQHAVIDVGRNGHGRMMVRDGAQVEIIATQARGNGPHLNLGREAASSGSLSIEGSNSRVLLRAESVIAGGGAGEAYNPWVRIGRDGSGELNITGGGQLLLEGKAVSTVANSRGTHLYIGGTSDSSPGGKGIALVSGAGSAIKLDGSDAYIGIGHGPQSHGQLTISDQALVSSTNMIVGRSGGVGVLRVDGATLELKGQQTGSTLSGAALSVGRSGGIGVASLDHGAQLRISNPGSAGAGLYLGGTGPGPLGDGSLTLNNGSRLSIEAAPGKAELSVARDGSALMRVKGGSTVDVGDGQVFVGRLKGSDGTLLISENSALSAGWIGVGRNKTTQGDEDGGTGTLVLLNSTLTAPTIVVGSNGFLGGSGSIVGNVVNHGIFSPGNSPGTLRIEGDYQAGTGSRLLLEVQSDGQGGYLTDQLVFGAGRQVDLAGLKVEFRFLGGTDPTAFNSQAGRFDIGKFLLQSDGQGGAAALGVDSFSQVSFSASAQDYVITGFSYSPGSTAVFVSAPVPEPSTLALWLAGLGLAQILRRRSAAAA
;
A
#
# COMPACT_ATOMS: atom_id res chain seq x y z
N MET A 1 17.68 28.47 -38.19
CA MET A 1 16.88 29.66 -37.82
C MET A 1 16.72 29.66 -36.31
N SER A 2 17.31 30.65 -35.65
CA SER A 2 17.35 30.80 -34.19
C SER A 2 16.32 31.86 -33.80
N PHE A 3 15.41 31.54 -32.90
CA PHE A 3 14.44 32.50 -32.34
C PHE A 3 14.59 32.54 -30.81
N ARG A 4 15.14 33.66 -30.34
CA ARG A 4 14.96 34.19 -28.98
C ARG A 4 13.61 34.89 -28.91
N PRO A 5 13.01 34.99 -27.70
CA PRO A 5 12.30 36.20 -27.34
C PRO A 5 12.89 36.86 -26.09
N SER A 6 13.17 38.15 -26.26
CA SER A 6 13.34 39.17 -25.23
C SER A 6 11.96 39.70 -24.83
N ILE A 7 11.65 39.75 -23.53
CA ILE A 7 10.68 40.70 -22.98
C ILE A 7 11.26 41.28 -21.69
N SER A 8 11.57 42.57 -21.76
CA SER A 8 11.88 43.44 -20.64
C SER A 8 10.59 43.92 -19.99
N SER A 9 10.44 43.75 -18.69
CA SER A 9 9.51 44.54 -17.88
C SER A 9 10.31 45.29 -16.81
N THR A 10 10.55 46.56 -17.10
CA THR A 10 11.01 47.59 -16.17
C THR A 10 9.97 47.81 -15.08
N SER A 11 10.27 47.41 -13.84
CA SER A 11 9.62 47.97 -12.65
C SER A 11 10.62 48.91 -11.99
N GLU A 12 10.27 50.19 -11.97
CA GLU A 12 11.00 51.28 -11.32
C GLU A 12 11.34 50.96 -9.85
N PRO A 13 12.55 51.30 -9.37
CA PRO A 13 12.78 51.47 -7.95
C PRO A 13 12.30 52.88 -7.56
N LEU A 14 11.18 52.98 -6.85
CA LEU A 14 10.78 54.20 -6.15
C LEU A 14 11.86 54.53 -5.11
N SER A 15 12.75 55.45 -5.47
CA SER A 15 13.67 56.13 -4.57
C SER A 15 12.85 56.94 -3.55
N ARG A 16 12.77 56.45 -2.31
CA ARG A 16 12.43 57.30 -1.16
C ARG A 16 13.72 57.81 -0.54
N ALA A 17 13.88 59.13 -0.61
CA ALA A 17 14.92 59.89 0.05
C ALA A 17 14.90 59.70 1.59
N PRO A 18 16.05 59.88 2.27
CA PRO A 18 16.12 59.82 3.72
C PRO A 18 15.66 61.15 4.32
N LEU A 19 14.61 61.12 5.13
CA LEU A 19 14.12 62.27 5.88
C LEU A 19 13.71 61.81 7.28
N ALA A 20 14.68 61.80 8.19
CA ALA A 20 14.47 61.87 9.64
C ALA A 20 15.82 62.06 10.34
N ALA A 21 16.36 63.26 10.23
CA ALA A 21 17.29 63.80 11.22
C ALA A 21 16.48 64.57 12.28
N ALA A 22 16.94 64.51 13.53
CA ALA A 22 16.53 65.29 14.70
C ALA A 22 15.30 64.82 15.50
N CYS A 23 15.48 63.79 16.33
CA CYS A 23 15.00 63.74 17.72
C CYS A 23 15.56 62.50 18.45
N ALA A 24 16.84 62.52 18.81
CA ALA A 24 17.44 61.51 19.69
C ALA A 24 18.69 62.06 20.38
N LEU A 25 18.52 63.07 21.24
CA LEU A 25 19.60 63.53 22.11
C LEU A 25 19.04 64.07 23.43
N LEU A 26 18.30 63.23 24.17
CA LEU A 26 17.86 63.54 25.54
C LEU A 26 17.32 62.32 26.31
N LEU A 27 18.11 61.23 26.43
CA LEU A 27 17.84 60.13 27.39
C LEU A 27 19.12 59.45 27.94
N LEU A 28 20.31 60.00 27.72
CA LEU A 28 21.59 59.50 28.26
C LEU A 28 21.84 60.06 29.68
N SER A 29 21.18 59.52 30.69
CA SER A 29 21.60 59.56 32.10
C SER A 29 20.65 58.77 33.02
N LEU A 30 20.11 57.65 32.56
CA LEU A 30 19.61 56.64 33.48
C LEU A 30 20.81 55.78 33.90
N PRO A 31 21.09 55.60 35.20
CA PRO A 31 22.12 54.68 35.63
C PRO A 31 21.76 53.30 35.06
N MET A 32 22.62 52.75 34.19
CA MET A 32 22.65 51.30 33.97
C MET A 32 22.99 50.70 35.34
N GLN A 33 21.96 50.37 36.11
CA GLN A 33 22.11 49.42 37.20
C GLN A 33 22.56 48.14 36.53
N VAL A 34 23.87 47.88 36.58
CA VAL A 34 24.42 46.56 36.33
C VAL A 34 23.67 45.67 37.31
N ALA A 35 22.76 44.83 36.79
CA ALA A 35 22.03 43.89 37.61
C ALA A 35 23.09 43.05 38.32
N GLN A 36 23.24 43.26 39.62
CA GLN A 36 24.18 42.51 40.41
C GLN A 36 23.62 41.11 40.60
N ALA A 37 24.48 40.09 40.52
CA ALA A 37 24.11 38.72 40.87
C ALA A 37 23.30 38.74 42.18
N GLN A 38 22.13 38.10 42.17
CA GLN A 38 21.23 38.11 43.31
C GLN A 38 20.58 36.75 43.47
N MET A 39 20.77 36.14 44.63
CA MET A 39 19.99 35.01 45.12
C MET A 39 19.00 35.49 46.19
N SER A 40 17.76 35.05 46.10
CA SER A 40 16.70 35.37 47.06
C SER A 40 15.85 34.15 47.37
N ASN A 41 15.26 34.12 48.56
CA ASN A 41 14.32 33.09 48.96
C ASN A 41 13.23 33.65 49.87
N SER A 42 12.09 32.96 49.91
CA SER A 42 10.99 33.26 50.83
C SER A 42 10.26 31.99 51.24
N GLY A 43 9.63 31.99 52.42
CA GLY A 43 8.86 30.85 52.92
C GLY A 43 9.73 29.65 53.30
N ALA A 44 9.22 28.43 53.08
CA ALA A 44 9.86 27.18 53.49
C ALA A 44 11.02 26.78 52.55
N VAL A 45 12.23 27.27 52.83
CA VAL A 45 13.45 26.91 52.08
C VAL A 45 14.56 26.51 53.05
N PHE A 46 15.22 25.37 52.80
CA PHE A 46 16.34 24.91 53.62
C PHE A 46 17.32 24.04 52.83
N VAL A 47 18.50 23.80 53.40
CA VAL A 47 19.55 22.94 52.84
C VAL A 47 19.61 21.63 53.64
N TRP A 48 19.80 20.49 52.97
CA TRP A 48 19.93 19.18 53.63
C TRP A 48 20.77 18.20 52.78
N PRO A 49 21.67 17.40 53.37
CA PRO A 49 21.91 17.24 54.80
C PRO A 49 22.83 18.34 55.32
N GLY A 50 22.62 18.74 56.57
CA GLY A 50 23.39 19.80 57.21
C GLY A 50 22.72 21.18 57.13
N ASN A 51 22.78 21.92 58.24
CA ASN A 51 22.18 23.24 58.38
C ASN A 51 23.03 24.34 57.72
N LEU A 52 23.45 24.14 56.47
CA LEU A 52 24.12 25.19 55.71
C LEU A 52 23.13 26.35 55.48
N PRO A 53 23.60 27.62 55.52
CA PRO A 53 22.74 28.76 55.27
C PRO A 53 22.21 28.70 53.83
N VAL A 54 20.91 28.97 53.66
CA VAL A 54 20.31 29.12 52.33
C VAL A 54 20.97 30.32 51.64
N PRO A 55 21.47 30.17 50.40
CA PRO A 55 22.10 31.27 49.68
C PRO A 55 21.19 32.50 49.58
N GLN A 56 21.73 33.67 49.96
CA GLN A 56 21.08 34.98 49.84
C GLN A 56 22.11 36.04 49.45
N GLY A 57 21.71 37.01 48.63
CA GLY A 57 22.55 38.13 48.22
C GLY A 57 23.39 37.83 46.98
N ALA A 58 24.47 38.61 46.82
CA ALA A 58 25.32 38.56 45.63
C ALA A 58 26.51 37.61 45.76
N GLY A 59 26.93 37.06 44.61
CA GLY A 59 28.13 36.24 44.49
C GLY A 59 27.86 34.75 44.29
N PRO A 60 28.93 33.95 44.13
CA PRO A 60 28.82 32.50 44.02
C PRO A 60 28.45 31.86 45.36
N ALA A 61 27.63 30.81 45.34
CA ALA A 61 27.37 29.95 46.48
C ALA A 61 27.65 28.49 46.12
N ASP A 62 28.22 27.74 47.06
CA ASP A 62 28.50 26.31 46.91
C ASP A 62 27.99 25.55 48.14
N LEU A 63 26.98 24.71 47.94
CA LEU A 63 26.37 23.85 48.96
C LEU A 63 26.98 22.44 48.95
N GLY A 64 28.01 22.20 48.14
CA GLY A 64 28.64 20.91 47.99
C GLY A 64 27.66 19.87 47.47
N ASN A 65 27.63 18.71 48.12
CA ASN A 65 26.70 17.63 47.81
C ASN A 65 25.34 17.76 48.53
N SER A 66 25.08 18.90 49.19
CA SER A 66 23.82 19.13 49.90
C SER A 66 22.72 19.57 48.93
N ALA A 67 21.50 19.17 49.20
CA ALA A 67 20.34 19.54 48.42
C ALA A 67 19.65 20.80 48.95
N LEU A 68 19.13 21.61 48.03
CA LEU A 68 18.28 22.75 48.33
C LEU A 68 16.82 22.32 48.21
N PHE A 69 16.09 22.36 49.33
CA PHE A 69 14.67 22.04 49.40
C PHE A 69 13.87 23.35 49.39
N VAL A 70 12.92 23.47 48.45
CA VAL A 70 12.06 24.66 48.27
C VAL A 70 10.60 24.22 48.36
N GLY A 71 9.88 24.72 49.36
CA GLY A 71 8.45 24.44 49.54
C GLY A 71 8.12 23.15 50.28
N HIS A 72 8.87 22.82 51.35
CA HIS A 72 8.64 21.59 52.11
C HIS A 72 7.47 21.71 53.08
N ASP A 73 6.41 20.92 52.85
CA ASP A 73 5.16 20.90 53.64
C ASP A 73 4.45 22.26 53.82
N ALA A 74 4.97 23.32 53.21
CA ALA A 74 4.46 24.69 53.23
C ALA A 74 4.99 25.47 52.00
N PRO A 75 4.35 26.59 51.61
CA PRO A 75 4.80 27.42 50.50
C PRO A 75 6.25 27.94 50.66
N GLY A 76 7.04 27.86 49.59
CA GLY A 76 8.40 28.42 49.54
C GLY A 76 8.82 28.82 48.13
N SER A 77 9.73 29.79 48.03
CA SER A 77 10.28 30.24 46.75
C SER A 77 11.79 30.48 46.81
N PHE A 78 12.48 30.24 45.70
CA PHE A 78 13.89 30.56 45.52
C PHE A 78 14.13 31.19 44.14
N ALA A 79 15.01 32.18 44.04
CA ALA A 79 15.43 32.74 42.78
C ALA A 79 16.95 32.94 42.73
N ALA A 80 17.58 32.57 41.62
CA ALA A 80 18.96 32.90 41.28
C ALA A 80 18.96 33.73 40.00
N GLN A 81 19.48 34.95 40.05
CA GLN A 81 19.33 35.93 38.98
C GLN A 81 20.62 36.69 38.66
N ALA A 82 20.64 37.37 37.51
CA ALA A 82 21.62 38.42 37.19
C ALA A 82 23.10 37.98 37.24
N GLY A 83 23.43 36.79 36.72
CA GLY A 83 24.80 36.29 36.68
C GLY A 83 25.20 35.42 37.88
N SER A 84 24.25 35.05 38.75
CA SER A 84 24.50 34.25 39.95
C SER A 84 25.10 32.87 39.61
N GLN A 85 26.02 32.38 40.44
CA GLN A 85 26.60 31.04 40.33
C GLN A 85 26.21 30.23 41.56
N LEU A 86 25.52 29.12 41.39
CA LEU A 86 25.11 28.24 42.48
C LEU A 86 25.52 26.81 42.19
N ARG A 87 26.31 26.20 43.07
CA ARG A 87 26.65 24.77 43.03
C ARG A 87 25.97 24.06 44.20
N LEU A 88 25.28 22.96 43.94
CA LEU A 88 24.59 22.18 44.97
C LEU A 88 24.43 20.71 44.56
N GLY A 89 24.18 19.81 45.50
CA GLY A 89 23.98 18.39 45.23
C GLY A 89 22.70 18.12 44.44
N ALA A 90 21.56 18.63 44.94
CA ALA A 90 20.27 18.42 44.31
C ALA A 90 19.26 19.54 44.55
N LEU A 91 18.42 19.86 43.57
CA LEU A 91 17.35 20.84 43.71
C LEU A 91 16.01 20.12 43.86
N MET A 92 15.38 20.23 45.04
CA MET A 92 14.16 19.51 45.38
C MET A 92 13.02 20.50 45.66
N ILE A 93 11.99 20.52 44.81
CA ILE A 93 10.92 21.51 44.82
C ILE A 93 9.60 20.81 45.15
N ALA A 94 8.87 21.37 46.11
CA ALA A 94 7.68 20.79 46.73
C ALA A 94 7.87 19.35 47.27
N PRO A 95 8.95 19.07 48.02
CA PRO A 95 9.05 17.85 48.82
C PRO A 95 7.95 17.85 49.90
N SER A 96 7.47 16.69 50.34
CA SER A 96 6.48 16.63 51.40
C SER A 96 6.54 15.33 52.18
N SER A 97 6.06 15.37 53.42
CA SER A 97 5.76 14.19 54.23
C SER A 97 4.26 13.80 54.20
N ALA A 98 3.40 14.68 53.69
CA ALA A 98 1.94 14.52 53.70
C ALA A 98 1.24 14.88 52.35
N GLY A 99 2.00 15.17 51.30
CA GLY A 99 1.48 15.60 49.99
C GLY A 99 1.08 17.09 49.91
N LEU A 100 1.58 17.92 50.83
CA LEU A 100 1.21 19.35 50.97
C LEU A 100 2.32 20.31 50.52
N GLY A 101 3.41 19.82 49.92
CA GLY A 101 4.52 20.68 49.48
C GLY A 101 4.08 21.68 48.40
N GLU A 102 4.59 22.91 48.46
CA GLU A 102 4.33 23.95 47.46
C GLU A 102 5.58 24.81 47.24
N GLY A 103 6.22 24.70 46.08
CA GLY A 103 7.53 25.31 45.83
C GLY A 103 7.65 25.95 44.46
N SER A 104 8.30 27.10 44.37
CA SER A 104 8.59 27.77 43.09
C SER A 104 10.04 28.22 42.97
N VAL A 105 10.71 27.91 41.87
CA VAL A 105 12.10 28.30 41.61
C VAL A 105 12.23 29.06 40.29
N LEU A 106 13.00 30.16 40.30
CA LEU A 106 13.38 30.93 39.11
C LEU A 106 14.90 30.97 38.96
N ILE A 107 15.42 30.60 37.81
CA ILE A 107 16.82 30.73 37.43
C ILE A 107 16.87 31.62 36.19
N ASP A 108 17.33 32.87 36.34
CA ASP A 108 17.12 33.89 35.30
C ASP A 108 18.35 34.77 35.02
N GLY A 109 18.46 35.24 33.78
CA GLY A 109 19.46 36.22 33.36
C GLY A 109 20.77 35.61 32.86
N ALA A 110 21.34 36.27 31.86
CA ALA A 110 22.55 35.83 31.19
C ALA A 110 23.72 35.70 32.18
N GLY A 111 24.46 34.61 32.06
CA GLY A 111 25.57 34.29 32.97
C GLY A 111 25.13 33.67 34.30
N THR A 112 23.83 33.61 34.61
CA THR A 112 23.36 32.83 35.77
C THR A 112 23.55 31.35 35.49
N ARG A 113 24.15 30.61 36.43
CA ARG A 113 24.35 29.16 36.34
C ARG A 113 24.06 28.47 37.66
N VAL A 114 23.25 27.43 37.60
CA VAL A 114 23.02 26.49 38.70
C VAL A 114 23.55 25.11 38.29
N SER A 115 24.51 24.57 39.02
CA SER A 115 25.14 23.28 38.77
C SER A 115 24.70 22.25 39.81
N LEU A 116 24.14 21.12 39.35
CA LEU A 116 23.71 20.01 40.21
C LEU A 116 24.80 18.94 40.19
N VAL A 117 25.50 18.77 41.32
CA VAL A 117 26.72 17.95 41.46
C VAL A 117 26.51 16.70 42.30
N GLY A 118 25.24 16.34 42.57
CA GLY A 118 24.87 15.20 43.40
C GLY A 118 25.54 13.90 42.96
N ASP A 119 26.01 13.11 43.93
CA ASP A 119 26.62 11.79 43.69
C ASP A 119 25.58 10.65 43.56
N GLY A 120 24.32 10.91 43.89
CA GLY A 120 23.23 9.94 43.78
C GLY A 120 23.19 8.89 44.87
N THR A 121 23.99 9.02 45.93
CA THR A 121 24.03 8.09 47.08
C THR A 121 24.01 8.78 48.42
N SER A 122 24.49 10.02 48.49
CA SER A 122 24.42 10.82 49.69
C SER A 122 22.97 11.16 50.05
N GLN A 123 22.69 11.19 51.35
CA GLN A 123 21.37 11.58 51.85
C GLN A 123 21.03 12.97 51.31
N GLY A 124 19.77 13.19 50.92
CA GLY A 124 19.33 14.46 50.34
C GLY A 124 19.65 14.63 48.85
N SER A 125 20.66 13.97 48.29
CA SER A 125 21.09 14.11 46.89
C SER A 125 21.01 12.80 46.07
N LEU A 126 20.09 11.90 46.44
CA LEU A 126 19.81 10.67 45.68
C LEU A 126 19.41 10.99 44.24
N ASN A 127 18.53 11.97 44.04
CA ASN A 127 18.13 12.50 42.75
C ASN A 127 18.76 13.89 42.57
N ARG A 128 19.05 14.30 41.33
CA ARG A 128 19.64 15.64 41.10
C ARG A 128 18.58 16.73 41.02
N LEU A 129 17.44 16.41 40.42
CA LEU A 129 16.32 17.35 40.30
C LEU A 129 15.00 16.70 40.68
N GLY A 130 14.21 17.41 41.47
CA GLY A 130 12.83 17.10 41.75
C GLY A 130 11.96 18.35 41.61
N VAL A 131 10.98 18.34 40.70
CA VAL A 131 10.01 19.42 40.52
C VAL A 131 8.62 18.87 40.78
N GLY A 132 8.00 19.23 41.91
CA GLY A 132 6.76 18.58 42.33
C GLY A 132 7.05 17.18 42.85
N GLU A 133 7.92 17.05 43.85
CA GLU A 133 8.30 15.75 44.41
C GLU A 133 7.09 15.02 45.01
N TRP A 134 6.41 15.63 45.98
CA TRP A 134 5.13 15.16 46.50
C TRP A 134 4.27 16.36 46.92
N GLY A 135 3.79 17.11 45.92
CA GLY A 135 3.10 18.38 46.11
C GLY A 135 3.02 19.15 44.79
N ARG A 136 2.99 20.49 44.85
CA ARG A 136 2.95 21.38 43.68
C ARG A 136 4.26 22.15 43.52
N GLY A 137 5.07 21.80 42.52
CA GLY A 137 6.35 22.44 42.25
C GLY A 137 6.41 23.12 40.89
N SER A 138 7.07 24.28 40.80
CA SER A 138 7.40 24.92 39.53
C SER A 138 8.86 25.37 39.45
N LEU A 139 9.49 25.20 38.29
CA LEU A 139 10.85 25.66 38.00
C LEU A 139 10.91 26.34 36.62
N THR A 140 11.46 27.54 36.55
CA THR A 140 11.70 28.27 35.30
C THR A 140 13.19 28.61 35.14
N VAL A 141 13.76 28.28 33.99
CA VAL A 141 15.09 28.71 33.53
C VAL A 141 14.90 29.69 32.37
N SER A 142 15.35 30.93 32.53
CA SER A 142 15.06 32.00 31.57
C SER A 142 16.20 33.00 31.38
N GLY A 143 16.04 33.90 30.42
CA GLY A 143 16.91 35.07 30.23
C GLY A 143 18.37 34.76 29.88
N GLY A 144 18.68 33.57 29.33
CA GLY A 144 20.06 33.15 29.04
C GLY A 144 20.75 32.41 30.17
N ALA A 145 20.00 31.96 31.19
CA ALA A 145 20.55 31.22 32.32
C ALA A 145 20.77 29.72 32.01
N VAL A 146 21.62 29.07 32.80
CA VAL A 146 21.98 27.65 32.64
C VAL A 146 21.67 26.84 33.90
N LEU A 147 20.90 25.77 33.77
CA LEU A 147 20.74 24.72 34.77
C LEU A 147 21.52 23.47 34.32
N ASP A 148 22.69 23.26 34.90
CA ASP A 148 23.60 22.17 34.54
C ASP A 148 23.49 21.00 35.51
N GLY A 149 22.54 20.11 35.24
CA GLY A 149 22.41 18.81 35.91
C GLY A 149 23.42 17.75 35.44
N ARG A 150 24.35 18.09 34.52
CA ARG A 150 25.46 17.23 34.09
C ARG A 150 26.79 17.61 34.75
N ALA A 151 26.83 18.67 35.54
CA ALA A 151 28.00 19.05 36.29
C ALA A 151 28.51 17.86 37.13
N GLU A 152 29.82 17.60 37.07
CA GLU A 152 30.46 16.48 37.79
C GLU A 152 29.77 15.13 37.53
N ALA A 153 29.44 14.84 36.27
CA ALA A 153 28.73 13.61 35.89
C ALA A 153 29.40 12.33 36.41
N SER A 154 30.73 12.30 36.50
CA SER A 154 31.49 11.16 37.04
C SER A 154 31.14 10.80 38.49
N ALA A 155 30.59 11.74 39.27
CA ALA A 155 30.11 11.46 40.63
C ALA A 155 28.91 10.50 40.64
N CYS A 156 28.19 10.40 39.52
CA CYS A 156 27.08 9.48 39.33
C CYS A 156 27.51 8.14 38.70
N LEU A 157 28.81 7.81 38.67
CA LEU A 157 29.29 6.49 38.25
C LEU A 157 29.25 5.53 39.44
N GLY A 158 28.52 4.42 39.30
CA GLY A 158 28.48 3.37 40.32
C GLY A 158 27.15 2.61 40.35
N LEU A 159 27.19 1.37 40.85
CA LEU A 159 26.00 0.58 41.14
C LEU A 159 25.19 1.29 42.25
N ASN A 160 23.89 1.47 42.04
CA ASN A 160 22.94 2.13 42.97
C ASN A 160 23.07 3.65 43.13
N HIS A 161 23.84 4.33 42.30
CA HIS A 161 23.75 5.80 42.21
C HIS A 161 22.47 6.10 41.43
N PHE A 162 21.55 6.93 41.95
CA PHE A 162 20.28 7.20 41.24
C PHE A 162 20.43 8.37 40.27
N CYS A 163 20.82 9.54 40.77
CA CYS A 163 21.03 10.78 40.01
C CYS A 163 19.93 11.10 38.98
N ASN A 164 18.70 10.67 39.26
CA ASN A 164 17.56 10.83 38.36
C ASN A 164 16.97 12.24 38.50
N ASN A 165 16.08 12.58 37.57
CA ASN A 165 15.43 13.87 37.48
C ASN A 165 13.93 13.65 37.30
N PHE A 166 13.10 14.25 38.16
CA PHE A 166 11.66 14.01 38.18
C PHE A 166 10.86 15.31 38.08
N ILE A 167 9.84 15.31 37.22
CA ILE A 167 8.83 16.36 37.10
C ILE A 167 7.46 15.74 37.41
N GLY A 168 6.95 15.97 38.62
CA GLY A 168 5.80 15.26 39.20
C GLY A 168 6.19 13.83 39.60
N ASN A 169 6.85 13.65 40.74
CA ASN A 169 7.47 12.37 41.13
C ASN A 169 6.49 11.36 41.79
N ALA A 170 5.86 11.77 42.89
CA ALA A 170 4.97 10.90 43.64
C ALA A 170 3.56 10.84 43.06
N ALA A 171 2.82 9.76 43.32
CA ALA A 171 1.37 9.77 43.07
C ALA A 171 0.71 10.89 43.90
N GLY A 172 -0.10 11.74 43.26
CA GLY A 172 -0.69 12.93 43.89
C GLY A 172 0.11 14.23 43.68
N SER A 173 1.21 14.21 42.93
CA SER A 173 2.05 15.39 42.70
C SER A 173 1.70 16.17 41.42
N THR A 174 2.15 17.41 41.35
CA THR A 174 2.10 18.27 40.16
C THR A 174 3.42 19.02 40.02
N GLY A 175 4.12 18.83 38.90
CA GLY A 175 5.40 19.48 38.61
C GLY A 175 5.35 20.24 37.28
N VAL A 176 5.85 21.47 37.25
CA VAL A 176 5.96 22.29 36.03
C VAL A 176 7.40 22.76 35.85
N PHE A 177 8.03 22.39 34.74
CA PHE A 177 9.39 22.78 34.42
C PHE A 177 9.45 23.51 33.08
N THR A 178 10.03 24.70 33.05
CA THR A 178 10.09 25.56 31.86
C THR A 178 11.51 26.02 31.58
N VAL A 179 11.97 25.89 30.35
CA VAL A 179 13.20 26.52 29.82
C VAL A 179 12.75 27.47 28.71
N THR A 180 12.95 28.78 28.88
CA THR A 180 12.43 29.79 27.94
C THR A 180 13.44 30.90 27.64
N GLY A 181 13.39 31.46 26.44
CA GLY A 181 14.24 32.57 26.02
C GLY A 181 15.56 32.12 25.42
N ALA A 182 16.01 32.86 24.40
CA ALA A 182 17.23 32.57 23.67
C ALA A 182 18.45 32.47 24.61
N GLY A 183 19.20 31.39 24.46
CA GLY A 183 20.40 31.11 25.25
C GLY A 183 20.14 30.45 26.60
N SER A 184 18.88 30.35 27.05
CA SER A 184 18.54 29.60 28.26
C SER A 184 18.73 28.10 28.03
N GLN A 185 19.36 27.41 28.97
CA GLN A 185 19.69 26.00 28.83
C GLN A 185 19.42 25.21 30.11
N ALA A 186 18.93 23.99 29.96
CA ALA A 186 19.00 22.97 31.01
C ALA A 186 19.56 21.65 30.47
N SER A 187 20.40 20.97 31.25
CA SER A 187 20.97 19.68 30.86
C SER A 187 20.91 18.65 31.98
N PHE A 188 20.50 17.42 31.69
CA PHE A 188 20.36 16.34 32.68
C PHE A 188 20.96 15.02 32.19
N LEU A 189 21.63 14.31 33.08
CA LEU A 189 22.09 12.94 32.86
C LEU A 189 21.07 11.91 33.37
N ARG A 190 21.18 10.66 32.91
CA ARG A 190 20.34 9.51 33.31
C ARG A 190 18.84 9.77 33.09
N ALA A 191 17.98 9.21 33.94
CA ALA A 191 16.54 9.25 33.73
C ALA A 191 16.00 10.67 33.92
N PHE A 192 15.30 11.16 32.90
CA PHE A 192 14.45 12.33 32.97
C PHE A 192 12.97 11.89 32.91
N VAL A 193 12.28 11.95 34.03
CA VAL A 193 10.95 11.37 34.20
C VAL A 193 9.90 12.47 34.38
N VAL A 194 8.83 12.40 33.60
CA VAL A 194 7.71 13.36 33.65
C VAL A 194 6.43 12.60 33.96
N GLY A 195 5.76 12.94 35.06
CA GLY A 195 4.60 12.20 35.56
C GLY A 195 4.98 10.80 36.04
N ASN A 196 5.64 10.70 37.18
CA ASN A 196 5.88 9.42 37.86
C ASN A 196 4.78 9.15 38.92
N LEU A 197 4.65 7.89 39.33
CA LEU A 197 3.61 7.42 40.26
C LEU A 197 4.21 6.64 41.43
N ALA A 198 5.29 7.14 42.01
CA ALA A 198 5.89 6.50 43.16
C ALA A 198 4.95 6.50 44.39
N VAL A 199 4.81 5.33 45.02
CA VAL A 199 4.05 5.10 46.26
C VAL A 199 4.83 4.17 47.20
N PHE A 200 5.34 4.72 48.29
CA PHE A 200 6.11 4.01 49.33
C PHE A 200 5.41 4.19 50.68
N ARG A 201 5.31 3.14 51.49
CA ARG A 201 4.68 3.19 52.82
C ARG A 201 5.27 2.19 53.82
N PRO A 202 5.29 2.53 55.12
CA PRO A 202 5.50 1.56 56.18
C PRO A 202 4.40 0.49 56.22
N PRO A 203 4.71 -0.74 56.70
CA PRO A 203 6.00 -1.14 57.26
C PRO A 203 7.03 -1.62 56.21
N ILE A 204 6.66 -1.68 54.92
CA ILE A 204 7.57 -2.21 53.88
C ILE A 204 8.73 -1.24 53.65
N ASP A 205 8.41 0.05 53.55
CA ASP A 205 9.39 1.13 53.46
C ASP A 205 9.53 1.85 54.81
N SER A 206 10.71 2.41 55.07
CA SER A 206 10.95 3.24 56.26
C SER A 206 10.33 4.63 56.19
N PHE A 207 9.71 5.00 55.07
CA PHE A 207 9.17 6.33 54.80
C PHE A 207 7.82 6.24 54.06
N THR A 208 7.05 7.33 54.14
CA THR A 208 5.82 7.50 53.35
C THR A 208 6.11 8.46 52.21
N PHE A 209 5.74 8.08 50.98
CA PHE A 209 5.87 8.92 49.80
C PHE A 209 4.75 8.60 48.82
N GLY A 210 4.05 9.62 48.34
CA GLY A 210 2.93 9.46 47.43
C GLY A 210 1.62 9.04 48.08
N SER A 211 0.53 9.32 47.35
CA SER A 211 -0.84 8.97 47.72
C SER A 211 -1.31 7.79 46.87
N PRO A 212 -1.54 6.60 47.46
CA PRO A 212 -2.07 5.45 46.74
C PRO A 212 -3.39 5.80 46.04
N GLY A 213 -3.53 5.37 44.79
CA GLY A 213 -4.64 5.75 43.90
C GLY A 213 -4.63 7.22 43.44
N GLY A 214 -3.61 8.00 43.81
CA GLY A 214 -3.44 9.39 43.41
C GLY A 214 -3.12 9.55 41.93
N SER A 215 -3.36 10.76 41.42
CA SER A 215 -2.97 11.16 40.07
C SER A 215 -1.75 12.07 40.12
N SER A 216 -0.77 11.86 39.25
CA SER A 216 0.41 12.71 39.11
C SER A 216 0.39 13.42 37.77
N ARG A 217 0.82 14.69 37.74
CA ARG A 217 0.97 15.48 36.52
C ARG A 217 2.34 16.13 36.42
N GLY A 218 3.09 15.81 35.37
CA GLY A 218 4.31 16.51 35.02
C GLY A 218 4.13 17.35 33.76
N THR A 219 4.65 18.56 33.75
CA THR A 219 4.63 19.46 32.58
C THR A 219 6.03 19.97 32.28
N VAL A 220 6.47 19.87 31.02
CA VAL A 220 7.76 20.38 30.54
C VAL A 220 7.54 21.32 29.36
N ASN A 221 8.08 22.53 29.44
CA ASN A 221 7.99 23.54 28.40
C ASN A 221 9.39 23.98 27.96
N VAL A 222 9.67 23.93 26.66
CA VAL A 222 10.89 24.45 26.04
C VAL A 222 10.47 25.50 25.02
N LEU A 223 10.61 26.77 25.37
CA LEU A 223 9.95 27.89 24.70
C LEU A 223 10.94 28.94 24.22
N ASP A 224 10.56 29.73 23.23
CA ASP A 224 11.19 31.00 22.84
C ASP A 224 12.73 30.97 22.69
N GLY A 225 13.29 29.89 22.14
CA GLY A 225 14.74 29.73 21.94
C GLY A 225 15.46 28.97 23.05
N GLY A 226 14.74 28.37 24.00
CA GLY A 226 15.29 27.56 25.08
C GLY A 226 15.85 26.21 24.60
N LEU A 227 16.87 25.70 25.30
CA LEU A 227 17.50 24.41 25.03
C LEU A 227 17.38 23.47 26.23
N LEU A 228 16.69 22.34 26.06
CA LEU A 228 16.71 21.23 27.01
C LEU A 228 17.56 20.09 26.44
N VAL A 229 18.50 19.55 27.21
CA VAL A 229 19.31 18.39 26.81
C VAL A 229 19.19 17.28 27.86
N THR A 230 18.80 16.08 27.46
CA THR A 230 18.64 14.92 28.37
C THR A 230 19.29 13.68 27.77
N ASP A 231 19.67 12.71 28.59
CA ASP A 231 20.19 11.43 28.09
C ASP A 231 19.08 10.57 27.47
N GLY A 232 17.94 10.48 28.16
CA GLY A 232 16.71 9.82 27.73
C GLY A 232 15.54 10.33 28.56
N ALA A 233 14.31 10.03 28.14
CA ALA A 233 13.12 10.45 28.88
C ALA A 233 12.05 9.37 29.01
N SER A 234 11.31 9.41 30.12
CA SER A 234 10.11 8.61 30.32
C SER A 234 8.94 9.51 30.70
N LEU A 235 7.88 9.48 29.89
CA LEU A 235 6.72 10.36 30.01
C LEU A 235 5.51 9.51 30.37
N GLY A 236 4.84 9.79 31.47
CA GLY A 236 3.70 8.99 31.89
C GLY A 236 4.15 7.61 32.39
N VAL A 237 4.81 7.57 33.54
CA VAL A 237 5.38 6.34 34.11
C VAL A 237 4.39 5.63 35.01
N GLY A 238 4.42 4.29 34.99
CA GLY A 238 3.62 3.45 35.86
C GLY A 238 3.96 3.60 37.35
N PRO A 239 3.13 3.03 38.23
CA PRO A 239 3.39 3.05 39.66
C PRO A 239 4.71 2.34 40.01
N GLY A 240 5.49 3.00 40.88
CA GLY A 240 6.69 2.44 41.49
C GLY A 240 6.54 2.39 43.02
N GLY A 241 7.43 1.65 43.69
CA GLY A 241 7.42 1.49 45.14
C GLY A 241 6.59 0.31 45.64
N SER A 242 6.51 0.15 46.96
CA SER A 242 5.98 -1.05 47.60
C SER A 242 4.45 -1.10 47.75
N SER A 243 3.79 0.06 47.66
CA SER A 243 2.41 0.23 48.12
C SER A 243 1.43 0.88 47.11
N PRO A 244 1.56 0.73 45.78
CA PRO A 244 0.55 1.22 44.85
C PRO A 244 -0.74 0.37 44.89
N LEU A 245 -1.88 0.97 44.56
CA LEU A 245 -3.19 0.30 44.41
C LEU A 245 -3.45 -0.20 42.98
N GLY A 246 -2.65 0.25 42.00
CA GLY A 246 -2.85 -0.03 40.59
C GLY A 246 -3.92 0.86 39.91
N SER A 247 -4.56 1.75 40.67
CA SER A 247 -5.53 2.74 40.20
C SER A 247 -4.92 4.14 40.00
N GLU A 248 -3.62 4.30 40.27
CA GLU A 248 -2.88 5.53 40.05
C GLU A 248 -2.93 5.93 38.57
N ARG A 249 -2.91 7.24 38.31
CA ARG A 249 -2.97 7.82 36.96
C ARG A 249 -1.82 8.78 36.72
N SER A 250 -1.12 8.62 35.60
CA SER A 250 0.00 9.48 35.25
C SER A 250 -0.34 10.35 34.05
N MET A 251 -0.06 11.64 34.15
CA MET A 251 -0.24 12.61 33.08
C MET A 251 1.09 13.31 32.82
N ALA A 252 1.57 13.27 31.58
CA ALA A 252 2.78 13.98 31.16
C ALA A 252 2.46 14.90 29.98
N ASP A 253 2.75 16.18 30.11
CA ASP A 253 2.49 17.21 29.10
C ASP A 253 3.82 17.86 28.69
N VAL A 254 4.21 17.78 27.42
CA VAL A 254 5.45 18.38 26.92
C VAL A 254 5.18 19.32 25.75
N THR A 255 5.76 20.53 25.80
CA THR A 255 5.72 21.50 24.70
C THR A 255 7.12 21.95 24.33
N VAL A 256 7.47 21.89 23.04
CA VAL A 256 8.66 22.49 22.44
C VAL A 256 8.20 23.47 21.38
N ALA A 257 8.23 24.77 21.67
CA ALA A 257 7.64 25.79 20.81
C ALA A 257 8.49 27.05 20.67
N GLY A 258 8.41 27.69 19.50
CA GLY A 258 9.15 28.91 19.18
C GLY A 258 10.45 28.64 18.44
N ALA A 259 10.81 29.58 17.55
CA ALA A 259 12.01 29.47 16.73
C ALA A 259 13.28 29.33 17.60
N GLY A 260 14.07 28.31 17.33
CA GLY A 260 15.30 28.01 18.08
C GLY A 260 15.09 27.18 19.35
N SER A 261 13.84 26.96 19.79
CA SER A 261 13.55 26.05 20.90
C SER A 261 13.89 24.63 20.53
N ARG A 262 14.65 23.93 21.38
CA ARG A 262 15.09 22.56 21.09
C ARG A 262 15.11 21.70 22.34
N TRP A 263 14.52 20.52 22.24
CA TRP A 263 14.76 19.43 23.19
C TRP A 263 15.62 18.36 22.52
N LEU A 264 16.84 18.19 23.01
CA LEU A 264 17.84 17.28 22.48
C LEU A 264 18.03 16.06 23.41
N ILE A 265 17.80 14.85 22.89
CA ILE A 265 18.06 13.59 23.57
C ILE A 265 19.37 13.00 23.05
N THR A 266 20.37 12.81 23.91
CA THR A 266 21.74 12.45 23.46
C THR A 266 22.14 11.00 23.68
N GLY A 267 21.34 10.22 24.42
CA GLY A 267 21.78 8.95 24.97
C GLY A 267 22.60 9.14 26.25
N GLY A 268 23.06 8.04 26.83
CA GLY A 268 23.72 8.04 28.13
C GLY A 268 25.01 8.86 28.13
N THR A 269 25.08 9.88 28.99
CA THR A 269 26.32 10.62 29.26
C THR A 269 27.34 9.74 29.99
N LEU A 270 26.84 8.81 30.83
CA LEU A 270 27.64 7.94 31.69
C LEU A 270 27.61 6.47 31.28
N GLU A 271 26.55 6.09 30.59
CA GLU A 271 26.25 4.71 30.23
C GLU A 271 26.25 4.61 28.71
N ASN A 272 26.64 3.45 28.18
CA ASN A 272 26.48 3.18 26.76
C ASN A 272 24.99 2.90 26.46
N ALA A 273 24.14 3.91 26.60
CA ALA A 273 22.69 3.81 26.48
C ALA A 273 22.17 4.62 25.29
N ALA A 274 21.14 4.08 24.65
CA ALA A 274 20.49 4.70 23.51
C ALA A 274 19.85 6.05 23.87
N ALA A 275 19.78 6.95 22.89
CA ALA A 275 18.90 8.11 22.99
C ALA A 275 17.46 7.67 22.78
N GLY A 276 16.59 7.92 23.75
CA GLY A 276 15.18 7.61 23.52
C GLY A 276 14.19 8.19 24.50
N ILE A 277 12.93 8.18 24.06
CA ILE A 277 11.77 8.58 24.84
C ILE A 277 10.77 7.43 24.86
N ASN A 278 10.32 7.06 26.05
CA ASN A 278 9.19 6.16 26.25
C ASN A 278 8.00 6.95 26.81
N ALA A 279 6.90 7.00 26.06
CA ALA A 279 5.68 7.69 26.47
C ALA A 279 4.58 6.70 26.85
N ALA A 280 3.78 7.06 27.85
CA ALA A 280 2.66 6.30 28.39
C ALA A 280 2.99 4.81 28.64
N THR A 281 3.95 4.59 29.54
CA THR A 281 4.54 3.28 29.84
C THR A 281 3.67 2.38 30.72
N HIS A 282 2.42 2.77 30.97
CA HIS A 282 1.45 2.04 31.80
C HIS A 282 0.02 2.30 31.31
N ARG A 283 -0.90 1.34 31.51
CA ARG A 283 -2.31 1.42 31.05
C ARG A 283 -3.10 2.63 31.55
N ASN A 284 -2.73 3.17 32.71
CA ASN A 284 -3.37 4.37 33.29
C ASN A 284 -2.55 5.66 33.03
N ALA A 285 -1.61 5.63 32.11
CA ALA A 285 -0.78 6.78 31.77
C ALA A 285 -1.25 7.44 30.46
N THR A 286 -1.21 8.77 30.46
CA THR A 286 -1.42 9.61 29.28
C THR A 286 -0.22 10.52 29.07
N ALA A 287 0.28 10.62 27.85
CA ALA A 287 1.39 11.52 27.51
C ALA A 287 1.04 12.36 26.28
N SER A 288 1.21 13.68 26.37
CA SER A 288 1.02 14.63 25.28
C SER A 288 2.35 15.30 24.93
N ILE A 289 2.73 15.32 23.65
CA ILE A 289 3.93 16.00 23.17
C ILE A 289 3.55 16.95 22.03
N ARG A 290 3.83 18.24 22.17
CA ARG A 290 3.59 19.25 21.14
C ARG A 290 4.90 19.88 20.69
N VAL A 291 5.18 19.82 19.39
CA VAL A 291 6.30 20.51 18.75
C VAL A 291 5.72 21.53 17.78
N ALA A 292 5.89 22.82 18.04
CA ALA A 292 5.18 23.86 17.31
C ALA A 292 6.03 25.11 17.04
N GLU A 293 5.56 25.99 16.16
CA GLU A 293 6.10 27.35 15.98
C GLU A 293 7.62 27.41 15.74
N GLY A 294 8.18 26.42 15.03
CA GLY A 294 9.63 26.34 14.75
C GLY A 294 10.45 25.57 15.79
N GLY A 295 9.81 24.95 16.77
CA GLY A 295 10.45 24.13 17.80
C GLY A 295 10.97 22.79 17.25
N VAL A 296 11.99 22.23 17.89
CA VAL A 296 12.62 20.98 17.45
C VAL A 296 12.73 19.97 18.60
N LEU A 297 12.12 18.80 18.44
CA LEU A 297 12.44 17.63 19.25
C LEU A 297 13.44 16.77 18.48
N GLU A 298 14.61 16.52 19.05
CA GLU A 298 15.68 15.80 18.39
C GLU A 298 16.20 14.64 19.23
N ILE A 299 16.26 13.46 18.61
CA ILE A 299 16.85 12.25 19.18
C ILE A 299 18.17 12.02 18.45
N ALA A 300 19.27 12.37 19.12
CA ALA A 300 20.63 12.37 18.61
C ALA A 300 21.47 11.34 19.35
N GLY A 301 21.28 10.07 19.02
CA GLY A 301 21.87 8.98 19.79
C GLY A 301 23.16 8.40 19.24
N PRO A 302 23.83 7.55 20.04
CA PRO A 302 25.08 6.92 19.64
C PRO A 302 24.88 5.98 18.44
N SER A 303 25.97 5.75 17.70
CA SER A 303 26.00 4.74 16.64
C SER A 303 25.96 3.32 17.21
N GLY A 304 25.48 2.36 16.43
CA GLY A 304 25.41 0.96 16.85
C GLY A 304 24.33 0.67 17.90
N GLN A 305 23.39 1.59 18.13
CA GLN A 305 22.26 1.40 19.05
C GLN A 305 20.93 1.79 18.40
N TYR A 306 19.84 1.23 18.93
CA TYR A 306 18.50 1.67 18.56
C TYR A 306 18.16 2.97 19.28
N ASN A 307 18.01 4.06 18.54
CA ASN A 307 17.59 5.34 19.09
C ASN A 307 16.11 5.55 18.81
N TYR A 308 15.26 5.88 19.80
CA TYR A 308 13.83 5.65 19.64
C TYR A 308 12.90 6.71 20.26
N LEU A 309 11.76 6.91 19.62
CA LEU A 309 10.57 7.53 20.20
C LEU A 309 9.45 6.50 20.21
N ASN A 310 9.07 6.04 21.40
CA ASN A 310 7.97 5.09 21.58
C ASN A 310 6.76 5.83 22.15
N LEU A 311 5.73 6.02 21.33
CA LEU A 311 4.44 6.55 21.75
C LEU A 311 3.56 5.38 22.21
N SER A 312 3.25 5.33 23.50
CA SER A 312 2.53 4.27 24.21
C SER A 312 3.28 2.95 24.25
N SER A 313 4.23 2.78 25.18
CA SER A 313 5.05 1.56 25.31
C SER A 313 4.58 0.56 26.37
N GLY A 314 3.55 0.88 27.16
CA GLY A 314 3.03 -0.01 28.21
C GLY A 314 1.51 0.01 28.39
N GLY A 315 0.76 0.07 27.30
CA GLY A 315 -0.71 0.01 27.31
C GLY A 315 -1.42 1.35 27.55
N GLY A 316 -0.67 2.44 27.75
CA GLY A 316 -1.25 3.77 27.95
C GLY A 316 -1.65 4.46 26.64
N ARG A 317 -1.95 5.77 26.75
CA ARG A 317 -2.30 6.63 25.61
C ARG A 317 -1.25 7.71 25.36
N SER A 318 -0.90 7.95 24.10
CA SER A 318 -0.03 9.05 23.70
C SER A 318 -0.63 9.87 22.57
N ASP A 319 -0.56 11.19 22.69
CA ASP A 319 -0.95 12.12 21.64
C ASP A 319 0.27 13.01 21.31
N MET A 320 0.64 13.11 20.04
CA MET A 320 1.75 13.95 19.61
C MET A 320 1.37 14.79 18.40
N SER A 321 1.84 16.04 18.37
CA SER A 321 1.75 16.89 17.18
C SER A 321 3.08 17.58 16.84
N VAL A 322 3.33 17.72 15.54
CA VAL A 322 4.43 18.49 14.94
C VAL A 322 3.81 19.47 13.95
N GLU A 323 3.73 20.75 14.32
CA GLU A 323 2.85 21.72 13.67
C GLU A 323 3.60 23.01 13.30
N GLY A 324 3.42 23.46 12.07
CA GLY A 324 3.90 24.77 11.62
C GLY A 324 5.28 24.72 10.94
N PRO A 325 5.62 25.75 10.13
CA PRO A 325 6.89 25.82 9.44
C PRO A 325 8.08 25.82 10.40
N GLY A 326 9.09 25.01 10.08
CA GLY A 326 10.31 24.88 10.89
C GLY A 326 10.17 23.94 12.10
N SER A 327 8.95 23.54 12.46
CA SER A 327 8.73 22.56 13.53
C SER A 327 9.17 21.17 13.07
N ALA A 328 9.98 20.49 13.87
CA ALA A 328 10.55 19.22 13.46
C ALA A 328 10.70 18.18 14.58
N LEU A 329 10.40 16.92 14.23
CA LEU A 329 10.91 15.75 14.94
C LEU A 329 12.10 15.19 14.16
N ARG A 330 13.29 15.30 14.73
CA ARG A 330 14.54 14.90 14.08
C ARG A 330 15.14 13.69 14.74
N PHE A 331 15.65 12.79 13.92
CA PHE A 331 16.51 11.72 14.36
C PHE A 331 17.89 11.90 13.75
N SER A 332 18.91 11.77 14.58
CA SER A 332 20.30 11.68 14.15
C SER A 332 20.99 10.54 14.88
N GLY A 333 21.84 9.82 14.17
CA GLY A 333 22.43 8.57 14.65
C GLY A 333 21.90 7.34 13.93
N ASP A 334 22.32 6.19 14.44
CA ASP A 334 22.07 4.89 13.84
C ASP A 334 20.72 4.30 14.31
N ALA A 335 20.13 3.42 13.50
CA ALA A 335 18.93 2.64 13.77
C ALA A 335 17.80 3.42 14.49
N SER A 336 17.49 4.61 13.95
CA SER A 336 16.46 5.48 14.51
C SER A 336 15.04 4.91 14.31
N VAL A 337 14.27 4.82 15.39
CA VAL A 337 12.95 4.17 15.44
C VAL A 337 11.87 5.14 15.91
N LEU A 338 10.79 5.23 15.14
CA LEU A 338 9.54 5.91 15.55
C LEU A 338 8.42 4.87 15.68
N GLN A 339 7.82 4.75 16.86
CA GLN A 339 6.70 3.85 17.10
C GLN A 339 5.48 4.64 17.53
N VAL A 340 4.42 4.60 16.72
CA VAL A 340 3.12 5.20 17.00
C VAL A 340 2.17 4.09 17.41
N GLY A 341 2.10 3.83 18.72
CA GLY A 341 1.30 2.75 19.30
C GLY A 341 2.12 1.48 19.43
N ARG A 342 2.31 1.00 20.66
CA ARG A 342 3.00 -0.25 20.98
C ARG A 342 2.41 -0.93 22.23
N SER A 343 2.69 -2.23 22.43
CA SER A 343 2.41 -2.98 23.66
C SER A 343 0.98 -2.78 24.17
N GLN A 344 -0.02 -3.03 23.33
CA GLN A 344 -1.46 -2.88 23.64
C GLN A 344 -1.93 -1.45 23.96
N GLY A 345 -1.10 -0.42 23.76
CA GLY A 345 -1.46 0.98 23.96
C GLY A 345 -2.19 1.62 22.78
N SER A 346 -2.48 2.91 22.88
CA SER A 346 -3.07 3.69 21.78
C SER A 346 -2.29 4.99 21.56
N ALA A 347 -1.81 5.25 20.33
CA ALA A 347 -1.15 6.52 20.04
C ALA A 347 -1.66 7.20 18.77
N ALA A 348 -1.68 8.54 18.81
CA ALA A 348 -1.94 9.39 17.65
C ALA A 348 -0.76 10.37 17.44
N LEU A 349 -0.29 10.48 16.21
CA LEU A 349 0.73 11.44 15.78
C LEU A 349 0.21 12.25 14.59
N ARG A 350 0.15 13.58 14.73
CA ARG A 350 -0.22 14.50 13.66
C ARG A 350 0.97 15.36 13.21
N VAL A 351 1.17 15.44 11.91
CA VAL A 351 2.14 16.33 11.27
C VAL A 351 1.38 17.27 10.36
N SER A 352 1.38 18.56 10.67
CA SER A 352 0.53 19.52 9.96
C SER A 352 1.22 20.86 9.72
N GLN A 353 0.66 21.65 8.80
CA GLN A 353 1.05 23.04 8.56
C GLN A 353 2.54 23.23 8.26
N GLY A 354 3.18 22.28 7.57
CA GLY A 354 4.61 22.35 7.24
C GLY A 354 5.55 21.73 8.28
N GLY A 355 5.00 21.01 9.27
CA GLY A 355 5.79 20.20 10.20
C GLY A 355 6.55 19.08 9.49
N VAL A 356 7.72 18.71 10.02
CA VAL A 356 8.61 17.71 9.40
C VAL A 356 9.01 16.63 10.39
N ILE A 357 9.03 15.39 9.92
CA ILE A 357 9.69 14.27 10.59
C ILE A 357 10.83 13.78 9.69
N GLU A 358 12.05 13.63 10.21
CA GLU A 358 13.21 13.22 9.40
C GLU A 358 14.25 12.37 10.13
N GLY A 359 15.07 11.67 9.35
CA GLY A 359 16.21 10.87 9.85
C GLY A 359 15.83 9.48 10.36
N ILE A 360 14.58 9.06 10.15
CA ILE A 360 14.09 7.76 10.63
C ILE A 360 14.54 6.64 9.71
N TRP A 361 14.98 5.55 10.34
CA TRP A 361 15.15 4.26 9.68
C TRP A 361 13.86 3.44 9.78
N TYR A 362 13.33 3.20 10.98
CA TYR A 362 12.16 2.34 11.15
C TYR A 362 10.96 3.08 11.74
N THR A 363 9.90 3.22 10.95
CA THR A 363 8.60 3.71 11.44
C THR A 363 7.61 2.56 11.57
N VAL A 364 6.91 2.48 12.70
CA VAL A 364 5.79 1.55 12.86
C VAL A 364 4.57 2.26 13.43
N VAL A 365 3.40 2.01 12.84
CA VAL A 365 2.12 2.54 13.28
C VAL A 365 1.22 1.36 13.66
N GLY A 366 0.92 1.20 14.94
CA GLY A 366 0.15 0.07 15.47
C GLY A 366 0.96 -1.23 15.48
N ARG A 367 1.67 -1.48 16.60
CA ARG A 367 2.50 -2.68 16.83
C ARG A 367 2.11 -3.45 18.09
N ASP A 368 2.27 -4.78 18.11
CA ASP A 368 2.15 -5.61 19.33
C ASP A 368 0.79 -5.41 20.05
N ALA A 369 -0.30 -5.67 19.31
CA ALA A 369 -1.70 -5.54 19.68
C ALA A 369 -2.16 -4.11 20.06
N SER A 370 -1.39 -3.08 19.69
CA SER A 370 -1.76 -1.67 19.90
C SER A 370 -2.58 -1.08 18.76
N PHE A 371 -3.14 0.10 19.03
CA PHE A 371 -3.73 1.00 18.04
C PHE A 371 -2.79 2.18 17.77
N GLY A 372 -2.47 2.43 16.51
CA GLY A 372 -1.67 3.58 16.08
C GLY A 372 -2.33 4.36 14.96
N GLU A 373 -2.30 5.69 15.06
CA GLU A 373 -2.73 6.58 13.99
C GLU A 373 -1.65 7.62 13.67
N LEU A 374 -1.25 7.71 12.40
CA LEU A 374 -0.34 8.72 11.87
C LEU A 374 -1.05 9.55 10.80
N VAL A 375 -1.15 10.86 11.01
CA VAL A 375 -1.80 11.80 10.08
C VAL A 375 -0.79 12.83 9.61
N LEU A 376 -0.59 12.91 8.29
CA LEU A 376 0.15 13.99 7.64
C LEU A 376 -0.82 14.81 6.81
N GLU A 377 -0.91 16.11 7.08
CA GLU A 377 -1.85 17.00 6.40
C GLU A 377 -1.24 18.37 6.08
N GLY A 378 -1.62 18.92 4.93
CA GLY A 378 -1.21 20.24 4.49
C GLY A 378 0.08 20.23 3.67
N ALA A 379 0.21 21.23 2.80
CA ALA A 379 1.38 21.42 1.98
C ALA A 379 2.65 21.55 2.84
N ALA A 380 3.77 21.04 2.33
CA ALA A 380 5.07 20.97 3.00
C ALA A 380 5.15 20.09 4.25
N SER A 381 4.03 19.58 4.80
CA SER A 381 4.07 18.56 5.85
C SER A 381 4.70 17.29 5.31
N ARG A 382 5.75 16.78 5.96
CA ARG A 382 6.57 15.69 5.40
C ARG A 382 7.06 14.71 6.45
N LEU A 383 7.04 13.41 6.10
CA LEU A 383 7.84 12.38 6.74
C LEU A 383 8.92 11.92 5.77
N TYR A 384 10.19 12.08 6.16
CA TYR A 384 11.35 11.79 5.35
C TYR A 384 12.21 10.68 5.97
N ALA A 385 11.90 9.43 5.63
CA ALA A 385 12.57 8.23 6.11
C ALA A 385 13.78 7.89 5.22
N HIS A 386 14.95 8.34 5.67
CA HIS A 386 16.24 8.15 4.99
C HIS A 386 17.33 7.68 5.96
N GLY A 387 16.96 7.38 7.21
CA GLY A 387 17.86 6.83 8.20
C GLY A 387 18.26 5.40 7.83
N MET A 388 19.37 4.95 8.40
CA MET A 388 19.90 3.61 8.21
C MET A 388 20.03 2.91 9.56
N ALA A 389 20.04 1.58 9.54
CA ALA A 389 20.47 0.79 10.69
C ALA A 389 21.68 -0.05 10.32
N SER A 390 22.74 0.07 11.10
CA SER A 390 23.95 -0.74 10.93
C SER A 390 23.77 -2.16 11.45
N VAL A 391 24.65 -3.07 11.03
CA VAL A 391 24.81 -4.40 11.66
C VAL A 391 25.05 -4.28 13.15
N ALA A 392 25.83 -3.29 13.62
CA ALA A 392 26.14 -3.14 15.04
C ALA A 392 24.86 -2.87 15.86
N ALA A 393 23.94 -2.07 15.32
CA ALA A 393 22.66 -1.79 15.97
C ALA A 393 21.67 -2.96 15.86
N THR A 394 21.59 -3.60 14.69
CA THR A 394 20.55 -4.63 14.45
C THR A 394 20.96 -6.05 14.83
N GLY A 395 22.25 -6.30 14.99
CA GLY A 395 22.85 -7.61 15.24
C GLY A 395 22.89 -8.55 14.03
N ASN A 396 22.33 -8.17 12.87
CA ASN A 396 22.15 -9.08 11.74
C ASN A 396 22.66 -8.52 10.40
N TRP A 397 22.13 -7.38 9.96
CA TRP A 397 22.25 -6.90 8.59
C TRP A 397 21.95 -5.41 8.53
N ASP A 398 22.67 -4.70 7.68
CA ASP A 398 22.36 -3.31 7.41
C ASP A 398 21.03 -3.19 6.66
N GLN A 399 20.18 -2.26 7.09
CA GLN A 399 18.83 -2.10 6.54
C GLN A 399 18.55 -0.67 6.09
N HIS A 400 17.82 -0.57 4.98
CA HIS A 400 17.20 0.67 4.53
C HIS A 400 15.98 1.03 5.35
N ALA A 401 15.49 2.25 5.15
CA ALA A 401 14.31 2.72 5.83
C ALA A 401 13.06 1.88 5.51
N VAL A 402 12.25 1.66 6.54
CA VAL A 402 11.06 0.81 6.51
C VAL A 402 9.90 1.51 7.23
N ILE A 403 8.71 1.43 6.63
CA ILE A 403 7.47 1.81 7.28
C ILE A 403 6.55 0.59 7.38
N ASP A 404 6.10 0.27 8.59
CA ASP A 404 5.09 -0.74 8.87
C ASP A 404 3.82 -0.08 9.40
N VAL A 405 2.67 -0.39 8.80
CA VAL A 405 1.35 0.02 9.29
C VAL A 405 0.56 -1.24 9.63
N GLY A 406 0.24 -1.42 10.91
CA GLY A 406 -0.39 -2.63 11.43
C GLY A 406 0.57 -3.82 11.41
N ARG A 407 1.54 -3.86 12.32
CA ARG A 407 2.45 -5.00 12.50
C ARG A 407 2.08 -5.74 13.78
N ASN A 408 1.41 -6.88 13.64
CA ASN A 408 0.80 -7.58 14.78
C ASN A 408 -0.09 -6.65 15.63
N GLY A 409 -0.81 -5.72 14.99
CA GLY A 409 -1.62 -4.69 15.65
C GLY A 409 -2.48 -3.95 14.63
N HIS A 410 -3.09 -2.84 15.05
CA HIS A 410 -3.98 -2.01 14.23
C HIS A 410 -3.32 -0.66 13.93
N GLY A 411 -2.93 -0.44 12.67
CA GLY A 411 -2.30 0.80 12.23
C GLY A 411 -3.13 1.54 11.19
N ARG A 412 -3.21 2.85 11.31
CA ARG A 412 -3.80 3.73 10.30
C ARG A 412 -2.86 4.88 9.95
N MET A 413 -2.67 5.10 8.66
CA MET A 413 -1.88 6.20 8.14
C MET A 413 -2.69 7.02 7.13
N MET A 414 -2.65 8.34 7.24
CA MET A 414 -3.33 9.26 6.31
C MET A 414 -2.33 10.30 5.79
N VAL A 415 -2.30 10.51 4.48
CA VAL A 415 -1.49 11.50 3.78
C VAL A 415 -2.42 12.35 2.92
N ARG A 416 -2.66 13.60 3.30
CA ARG A 416 -3.67 14.44 2.64
C ARG A 416 -3.26 15.89 2.47
N ASP A 417 -4.04 16.61 1.67
CA ASP A 417 -3.93 18.06 1.48
C ASP A 417 -2.52 18.54 1.06
N GLY A 418 -1.83 17.75 0.23
CA GLY A 418 -0.50 18.06 -0.28
C GLY A 418 0.67 17.58 0.60
N ALA A 419 0.40 16.82 1.66
CA ALA A 419 1.42 16.22 2.51
C ALA A 419 2.19 15.09 1.80
N GLN A 420 3.40 14.80 2.29
CA GLN A 420 4.31 13.88 1.61
C GLN A 420 4.97 12.88 2.56
N VAL A 421 5.13 11.65 2.08
CA VAL A 421 5.91 10.60 2.75
C VAL A 421 6.94 10.11 1.75
N GLU A 422 8.19 10.06 2.18
CA GLU A 422 9.30 9.67 1.32
C GLU A 422 10.19 8.67 2.05
N ILE A 423 10.37 7.49 1.44
CA ILE A 423 11.28 6.44 1.91
C ILE A 423 12.41 6.32 0.88
N ILE A 424 13.62 6.73 1.25
CA ILE A 424 14.73 6.85 0.29
C ILE A 424 15.90 5.97 0.70
N ALA A 425 16.37 5.18 -0.26
CA ALA A 425 17.61 4.43 -0.19
C ALA A 425 18.64 5.02 -1.17
N THR A 426 19.80 5.42 -0.64
CA THR A 426 20.93 5.99 -1.40
C THR A 426 22.18 5.12 -1.37
N GLN A 427 22.10 3.94 -0.74
CA GLN A 427 23.22 3.01 -0.57
C GLN A 427 22.79 1.59 -0.98
N ALA A 428 23.73 0.71 -1.29
CA ALA A 428 23.43 -0.71 -1.46
C ALA A 428 23.47 -1.44 -0.12
N ARG A 429 22.34 -2.08 0.24
CA ARG A 429 22.15 -2.84 1.49
C ARG A 429 21.31 -4.07 1.18
N GLY A 430 21.12 -4.98 2.15
CA GLY A 430 20.51 -6.29 1.91
C GLY A 430 19.04 -6.30 1.45
N ASN A 431 18.32 -5.17 1.58
CA ASN A 431 16.92 -5.01 1.17
C ASN A 431 16.71 -3.64 0.53
N GLY A 432 15.60 -3.45 -0.19
CA GLY A 432 15.15 -2.14 -0.68
C GLY A 432 14.32 -1.36 0.36
N PRO A 433 14.11 -0.06 0.14
CA PRO A 433 13.18 0.73 0.95
C PRO A 433 11.77 0.18 0.78
N HIS A 434 11.01 0.07 1.87
CA HIS A 434 9.73 -0.63 1.79
C HIS A 434 8.65 -0.21 2.77
N LEU A 435 7.42 -0.45 2.35
CA LEU A 435 6.19 -0.14 3.08
C LEU A 435 5.31 -1.38 3.18
N ASN A 436 4.85 -1.71 4.38
CA ASN A 436 3.95 -2.83 4.63
C ASN A 436 2.65 -2.37 5.29
N LEU A 437 1.50 -2.83 4.80
CA LEU A 437 0.19 -2.64 5.39
C LEU A 437 -0.36 -4.01 5.81
N GLY A 438 -0.53 -4.28 7.10
CA GLY A 438 -1.01 -5.58 7.59
C GLY A 438 0.01 -6.70 7.36
N ARG A 439 1.20 -6.59 7.96
CA ARG A 439 2.37 -7.42 7.65
C ARG A 439 2.30 -8.85 8.19
N GLU A 440 1.72 -9.05 9.37
CA GLU A 440 1.74 -10.31 10.13
C GLU A 440 0.33 -10.89 10.28
N ALA A 441 0.21 -12.15 10.69
CA ALA A 441 -1.08 -12.74 11.02
C ALA A 441 -1.82 -11.90 12.08
N ALA A 442 -3.15 -11.83 11.99
CA ALA A 442 -4.01 -11.03 12.87
C ALA A 442 -3.74 -9.51 12.90
N SER A 443 -2.91 -8.98 12.00
CA SER A 443 -2.67 -7.54 11.89
C SER A 443 -3.59 -6.85 10.89
N SER A 444 -3.89 -5.57 11.11
CA SER A 444 -4.61 -4.73 10.15
C SER A 444 -3.89 -3.40 9.93
N GLY A 445 -3.56 -3.08 8.68
CA GLY A 445 -2.96 -1.81 8.31
C GLY A 445 -3.74 -1.09 7.21
N SER A 446 -3.99 0.20 7.37
CA SER A 446 -4.64 1.02 6.32
C SER A 446 -3.82 2.27 5.99
N LEU A 447 -3.67 2.59 4.71
CA LEU A 447 -3.10 3.84 4.21
C LEU A 447 -4.09 4.56 3.29
N SER A 448 -4.39 5.82 3.59
CA SER A 448 -5.11 6.72 2.69
C SER A 448 -4.17 7.81 2.13
N ILE A 449 -4.21 8.04 0.81
CA ILE A 449 -3.51 9.12 0.12
C ILE A 449 -4.57 9.96 -0.62
N GLU A 450 -4.87 11.16 -0.11
CA GLU A 450 -6.04 11.93 -0.49
C GLU A 450 -5.69 13.34 -0.96
N GLY A 451 -6.26 13.77 -2.08
CA GLY A 451 -6.07 15.14 -2.58
C GLY A 451 -4.85 15.32 -3.47
N SER A 452 -4.89 16.37 -4.30
CA SER A 452 -3.81 16.70 -5.22
C SER A 452 -2.50 16.95 -4.50
N ASN A 453 -1.39 16.51 -5.09
CA ASN A 453 -0.02 16.63 -4.55
C ASN A 453 0.27 15.82 -3.27
N SER A 454 -0.74 15.15 -2.69
CA SER A 454 -0.51 14.18 -1.63
C SER A 454 0.20 12.97 -2.20
N ARG A 455 1.37 12.62 -1.66
CA ARG A 455 2.16 11.51 -2.23
C ARG A 455 2.88 10.66 -1.19
N VAL A 456 2.96 9.37 -1.48
CA VAL A 456 3.86 8.42 -0.85
C VAL A 456 4.86 7.96 -1.91
N LEU A 457 6.13 8.29 -1.72
CA LEU A 457 7.22 7.96 -2.63
C LEU A 457 8.19 6.99 -1.95
N LEU A 458 8.49 5.89 -2.62
CA LEU A 458 9.61 5.02 -2.26
C LEU A 458 10.63 5.07 -3.39
N ARG A 459 11.89 5.34 -3.08
CA ARG A 459 12.93 5.50 -4.10
C ARG A 459 14.22 4.80 -3.70
N ALA A 460 14.75 4.01 -4.62
CA ALA A 460 16.12 3.50 -4.53
C ALA A 460 16.94 4.12 -5.66
N GLU A 461 18.01 4.82 -5.31
CA GLU A 461 18.98 5.33 -6.29
C GLU A 461 19.90 4.20 -6.77
N SER A 462 20.29 4.22 -8.04
CA SER A 462 21.39 3.36 -8.51
C SER A 462 22.69 3.87 -7.90
N VAL A 463 23.46 2.96 -7.33
CA VAL A 463 24.77 3.25 -6.75
C VAL A 463 25.92 2.67 -7.58
N ILE A 464 25.62 1.83 -8.57
CA ILE A 464 26.59 1.27 -9.52
C ILE A 464 26.08 1.45 -10.95
N ALA A 465 26.82 2.21 -11.77
CA ALA A 465 26.51 2.33 -13.20
C ALA A 465 26.54 0.94 -13.87
N GLY A 466 25.39 0.53 -14.44
CA GLY A 466 25.23 -0.77 -15.09
C GLY A 466 24.84 -1.93 -14.16
N GLY A 467 24.67 -1.69 -12.85
CA GLY A 467 24.24 -2.69 -11.87
C GLY A 467 25.35 -3.62 -11.36
N GLY A 468 24.96 -4.67 -10.62
CA GLY A 468 25.87 -5.67 -10.07
C GLY A 468 25.48 -6.16 -8.68
N ALA A 469 26.33 -7.01 -8.07
CA ALA A 469 26.05 -7.58 -6.75
C ALA A 469 25.99 -6.51 -5.64
N GLY A 470 26.78 -5.43 -5.77
CA GLY A 470 26.79 -4.28 -4.87
C GLY A 470 25.79 -3.18 -5.23
N GLU A 471 24.83 -3.43 -6.12
CA GLU A 471 23.78 -2.47 -6.47
C GLU A 471 22.66 -2.48 -5.42
N ALA A 472 22.00 -1.33 -5.21
CA ALA A 472 20.88 -1.20 -4.29
C ALA A 472 19.69 -2.08 -4.69
N TYR A 473 18.88 -2.49 -3.72
CA TYR A 473 17.62 -3.18 -4.00
C TYR A 473 16.50 -2.16 -4.25
N ASN A 474 15.70 -2.44 -5.25
CA ASN A 474 14.58 -1.59 -5.64
C ASN A 474 13.44 -1.60 -4.61
N PRO A 475 12.58 -0.57 -4.61
CA PRO A 475 11.52 -0.44 -3.63
C PRO A 475 10.46 -1.53 -3.76
N TRP A 476 9.77 -1.79 -2.65
CA TRP A 476 8.61 -2.66 -2.66
C TRP A 476 7.54 -2.26 -1.63
N VAL A 477 6.30 -2.52 -1.99
CA VAL A 477 5.11 -2.27 -1.15
C VAL A 477 4.32 -3.56 -1.02
N ARG A 478 3.84 -3.85 0.19
CA ARG A 478 3.01 -5.03 0.49
C ARG A 478 1.73 -4.64 1.20
N ILE A 479 0.60 -5.11 0.70
CA ILE A 479 -0.73 -4.82 1.21
C ILE A 479 -1.38 -6.15 1.57
N GLY A 480 -1.54 -6.45 2.86
CA GLY A 480 -2.10 -7.71 3.34
C GLY A 480 -1.17 -8.89 3.06
N ARG A 481 0.06 -8.85 3.58
CA ARG A 481 1.06 -9.91 3.35
C ARG A 481 0.61 -11.22 3.98
N ASP A 482 0.43 -11.20 5.31
CA ASP A 482 -0.08 -12.31 6.13
C ASP A 482 -1.38 -11.89 6.87
N GLY A 483 -1.59 -10.58 7.03
CA GLY A 483 -2.75 -9.98 7.71
C GLY A 483 -3.73 -9.34 6.74
N SER A 484 -4.43 -8.29 7.20
CA SER A 484 -5.33 -7.47 6.38
C SER A 484 -4.70 -6.11 6.06
N GLY A 485 -4.58 -5.76 4.78
CA GLY A 485 -4.06 -4.47 4.34
C GLY A 485 -5.06 -3.74 3.46
N GLU A 486 -5.17 -2.42 3.63
CA GLU A 486 -6.00 -1.54 2.81
C GLU A 486 -5.22 -0.32 2.32
N LEU A 487 -5.29 -0.04 1.03
CA LEU A 487 -4.73 1.17 0.40
C LEU A 487 -5.83 1.92 -0.34
N ASN A 488 -6.06 3.18 0.02
CA ASN A 488 -7.01 4.05 -0.65
C ASN A 488 -6.27 5.27 -1.24
N ILE A 489 -6.38 5.48 -2.55
CA ILE A 489 -5.78 6.62 -3.25
C ILE A 489 -6.88 7.37 -3.96
N THR A 490 -7.17 8.60 -3.53
CA THR A 490 -8.28 9.39 -4.06
C THR A 490 -7.95 10.86 -4.27
N GLY A 491 -8.76 11.55 -5.08
CA GLY A 491 -8.71 13.00 -5.21
C GLY A 491 -7.39 13.57 -5.76
N GLY A 492 -6.60 12.79 -6.50
CA GLY A 492 -5.30 13.21 -7.03
C GLY A 492 -4.10 12.71 -6.23
N GLY A 493 -4.31 11.88 -5.20
CA GLY A 493 -3.23 11.29 -4.39
C GLY A 493 -2.37 10.29 -5.18
N GLN A 494 -1.12 10.08 -4.77
CA GLN A 494 -0.20 9.24 -5.54
C GLN A 494 0.65 8.30 -4.67
N LEU A 495 0.77 7.05 -5.11
CA LEU A 495 1.80 6.11 -4.66
C LEU A 495 2.83 5.92 -5.78
N LEU A 496 4.08 6.28 -5.51
CA LEU A 496 5.18 6.25 -6.47
C LEU A 496 6.28 5.32 -5.97
N LEU A 497 6.68 4.36 -6.80
CA LEU A 497 7.83 3.48 -6.54
C LEU A 497 8.86 3.71 -7.65
N GLU A 498 9.99 4.31 -7.31
CA GLU A 498 11.07 4.64 -8.24
C GLU A 498 12.28 3.74 -7.98
N GLY A 499 12.38 2.64 -8.73
CA GLY A 499 13.47 1.69 -8.62
C GLY A 499 14.56 1.92 -9.66
N LYS A 500 15.46 2.86 -9.39
CA LYS A 500 16.55 3.18 -10.33
C LYS A 500 17.67 2.15 -10.33
N ALA A 501 17.69 1.20 -9.39
CA ALA A 501 18.69 0.14 -9.41
C ALA A 501 18.57 -0.69 -10.68
N VAL A 502 19.71 -0.94 -11.32
CA VAL A 502 19.77 -1.66 -12.59
C VAL A 502 19.62 -3.16 -12.31
N SER A 503 18.59 -3.77 -12.90
CA SER A 503 18.37 -5.21 -12.82
C SER A 503 19.13 -5.95 -13.92
N THR A 504 19.79 -7.05 -13.55
CA THR A 504 20.52 -7.93 -14.46
C THR A 504 20.10 -9.39 -14.25
N VAL A 505 20.40 -10.27 -15.21
CA VAL A 505 20.10 -11.71 -15.08
C VAL A 505 20.72 -12.31 -13.82
N ALA A 506 21.98 -11.96 -13.51
CA ALA A 506 22.68 -12.47 -12.33
C ALA A 506 22.24 -11.79 -11.02
N ASN A 507 21.77 -10.54 -11.09
CA ASN A 507 21.38 -9.74 -9.93
C ASN A 507 20.05 -9.05 -10.24
N SER A 508 18.93 -9.76 -10.04
CA SER A 508 17.61 -9.17 -10.24
C SER A 508 17.33 -8.10 -9.19
N ARG A 509 16.78 -6.97 -9.62
CA ARG A 509 16.41 -5.80 -8.82
C ARG A 509 15.02 -5.34 -9.26
N GLY A 510 13.98 -5.95 -8.71
CA GLY A 510 12.62 -5.61 -9.07
C GLY A 510 11.99 -4.56 -8.18
N THR A 511 11.15 -3.74 -8.81
CA THR A 511 10.27 -2.78 -8.13
C THR A 511 8.91 -3.43 -7.98
N HIS A 512 8.45 -3.69 -6.75
CA HIS A 512 7.33 -4.60 -6.53
C HIS A 512 6.17 -3.97 -5.75
N LEU A 513 4.94 -4.22 -6.19
CA LEU A 513 3.74 -4.02 -5.39
C LEU A 513 3.00 -5.34 -5.26
N TYR A 514 2.72 -5.76 -4.04
CA TYR A 514 1.95 -6.96 -3.74
C TYR A 514 0.67 -6.63 -3.00
N ILE A 515 -0.44 -7.22 -3.45
CA ILE A 515 -1.79 -7.05 -2.89
C ILE A 515 -2.35 -8.44 -2.58
N GLY A 516 -2.37 -8.81 -1.30
CA GLY A 516 -2.77 -10.14 -0.84
C GLY A 516 -1.70 -11.18 -1.13
N GLY A 517 -0.78 -11.40 -0.19
CA GLY A 517 0.33 -12.38 -0.30
C GLY A 517 1.53 -11.90 -1.15
N THR A 518 2.68 -12.58 -1.02
CA THR A 518 3.96 -12.17 -1.65
C THR A 518 4.86 -13.32 -2.10
N SER A 519 4.42 -14.57 -1.97
CA SER A 519 5.26 -15.76 -2.12
C SER A 519 4.48 -16.84 -2.83
N ASP A 520 5.16 -17.66 -3.64
CA ASP A 520 4.51 -18.81 -4.30
C ASP A 520 4.24 -19.98 -3.35
N SER A 521 4.89 -20.02 -2.18
CA SER A 521 4.85 -21.17 -1.27
C SER A 521 4.30 -20.87 0.11
N SER A 522 4.25 -19.60 0.51
CA SER A 522 3.80 -19.20 1.85
C SER A 522 2.33 -18.76 1.80
N PRO A 523 1.50 -19.15 2.80
CA PRO A 523 0.16 -18.60 2.92
C PRO A 523 0.17 -17.07 2.91
N GLY A 524 -0.70 -16.47 2.10
CA GLY A 524 -0.87 -15.01 2.05
C GLY A 524 -2.05 -14.51 2.88
N GLY A 525 -2.12 -13.19 3.02
CA GLY A 525 -3.20 -12.47 3.69
C GLY A 525 -4.22 -11.89 2.72
N LYS A 526 -4.96 -10.89 3.20
CA LYS A 526 -6.00 -10.16 2.46
C LYS A 526 -5.53 -8.73 2.16
N GLY A 527 -5.33 -8.41 0.90
CA GLY A 527 -4.99 -7.06 0.44
C GLY A 527 -6.10 -6.45 -0.39
N ILE A 528 -6.47 -5.20 -0.10
CA ILE A 528 -7.40 -4.41 -0.92
C ILE A 528 -6.74 -3.08 -1.26
N ALA A 529 -6.80 -2.69 -2.53
CA ALA A 529 -6.37 -1.38 -2.99
C ALA A 529 -7.44 -0.73 -3.90
N LEU A 530 -7.71 0.55 -3.65
CA LEU A 530 -8.56 1.42 -4.46
C LEU A 530 -7.75 2.62 -4.96
N VAL A 531 -7.84 2.90 -6.26
CA VAL A 531 -7.29 4.10 -6.90
C VAL A 531 -8.42 4.77 -7.67
N SER A 532 -8.91 5.93 -7.21
CA SER A 532 -10.04 6.61 -7.86
C SER A 532 -9.83 8.10 -8.04
N GLY A 533 -10.33 8.64 -9.14
CA GLY A 533 -10.36 10.07 -9.43
C GLY A 533 -9.20 10.54 -10.29
N ALA A 534 -9.43 11.62 -11.03
CA ALA A 534 -8.42 12.22 -11.88
C ALA A 534 -7.16 12.61 -11.09
N GLY A 535 -5.98 12.27 -11.65
CA GLY A 535 -4.69 12.51 -11.02
C GLY A 535 -4.27 11.47 -9.98
N SER A 536 -5.21 10.64 -9.50
CA SER A 536 -4.91 9.55 -8.56
C SER A 536 -4.10 8.47 -9.27
N ALA A 537 -2.99 8.04 -8.67
CA ALA A 537 -2.12 7.08 -9.35
C ALA A 537 -1.34 6.11 -8.46
N ILE A 538 -1.10 4.92 -9.00
CA ILE A 538 0.00 4.04 -8.60
C ILE A 538 0.99 3.97 -9.78
N LYS A 539 2.25 4.34 -9.57
CA LYS A 539 3.28 4.28 -10.61
C LYS A 539 4.49 3.52 -10.12
N LEU A 540 4.83 2.44 -10.82
CA LEU A 540 6.07 1.69 -10.63
C LEU A 540 6.99 2.00 -11.81
N ASP A 541 8.06 2.72 -11.53
CA ASP A 541 9.11 3.05 -12.49
C ASP A 541 10.41 2.31 -12.13
N GLY A 542 11.23 2.03 -13.14
CA GLY A 542 12.52 1.36 -12.96
C GLY A 542 12.60 -0.04 -13.54
N SER A 543 13.58 -0.83 -13.05
CA SER A 543 13.80 -2.19 -13.54
C SER A 543 12.78 -3.18 -12.95
N ASP A 544 12.38 -4.15 -13.77
CA ASP A 544 11.47 -5.26 -13.45
C ASP A 544 10.21 -4.87 -12.64
N ALA A 545 9.59 -3.73 -12.99
CA ALA A 545 8.36 -3.27 -12.33
C ALA A 545 7.25 -4.33 -12.38
N TYR A 546 6.71 -4.68 -11.22
CA TYR A 546 5.80 -5.81 -11.07
C TYR A 546 4.70 -5.55 -10.05
N ILE A 547 3.46 -5.85 -10.44
CA ILE A 547 2.29 -5.87 -9.54
C ILE A 547 1.76 -7.31 -9.43
N GLY A 548 1.66 -7.82 -8.20
CA GLY A 548 1.03 -9.11 -7.89
C GLY A 548 -0.26 -8.93 -7.09
N ILE A 549 -1.37 -9.51 -7.55
CA ILE A 549 -2.69 -9.44 -6.90
C ILE A 549 -3.14 -10.86 -6.60
N GLY A 550 -3.27 -11.23 -5.32
CA GLY A 550 -3.54 -12.60 -4.89
C GLY A 550 -2.36 -13.51 -5.21
N HIS A 551 -1.20 -13.22 -4.61
CA HIS A 551 0.05 -13.93 -4.84
C HIS A 551 0.34 -14.92 -3.69
N GLY A 552 0.05 -16.20 -3.94
CA GLY A 552 0.40 -17.31 -3.05
C GLY A 552 -0.79 -18.09 -2.52
N PRO A 553 -0.56 -19.25 -1.89
CA PRO A 553 -1.62 -20.07 -1.31
C PRO A 553 -2.48 -19.26 -0.32
N GLN A 554 -3.81 -19.45 -0.34
CA GLN A 554 -4.77 -18.78 0.56
C GLN A 554 -4.78 -17.24 0.50
N SER A 555 -4.02 -16.65 -0.43
CA SER A 555 -3.95 -15.20 -0.56
C SER A 555 -5.19 -14.66 -1.28
N HIS A 556 -5.64 -13.48 -0.85
CA HIS A 556 -6.76 -12.78 -1.47
C HIS A 556 -6.35 -11.33 -1.76
N GLY A 557 -6.25 -11.00 -3.05
CA GLY A 557 -5.90 -9.65 -3.50
C GLY A 557 -7.01 -9.01 -4.31
N GLN A 558 -7.26 -7.73 -4.09
CA GLN A 558 -8.15 -6.92 -4.92
C GLN A 558 -7.53 -5.56 -5.25
N LEU A 559 -7.53 -5.20 -6.54
CA LEU A 559 -7.20 -3.86 -7.02
C LEU A 559 -8.38 -3.30 -7.82
N THR A 560 -8.86 -2.12 -7.45
CA THR A 560 -9.87 -1.35 -8.20
C THR A 560 -9.25 -0.03 -8.67
N ILE A 561 -9.39 0.26 -9.96
CA ILE A 561 -8.93 1.48 -10.61
C ILE A 561 -10.15 2.13 -11.26
N SER A 562 -10.53 3.33 -10.84
CA SER A 562 -11.78 3.97 -11.29
C SER A 562 -11.66 5.48 -11.52
N ASP A 563 -12.67 6.06 -12.16
CA ASP A 563 -12.84 7.51 -12.30
C ASP A 563 -11.61 8.25 -12.84
N GLN A 564 -11.08 7.82 -13.99
CA GLN A 564 -9.91 8.40 -14.66
C GLN A 564 -8.58 8.24 -13.90
N ALA A 565 -8.51 7.37 -12.89
CA ALA A 565 -7.25 7.02 -12.24
C ALA A 565 -6.28 6.29 -13.20
N LEU A 566 -5.00 6.26 -12.81
CA LEU A 566 -3.93 5.60 -13.57
C LEU A 566 -3.16 4.60 -12.69
N VAL A 567 -2.96 3.38 -13.19
CA VAL A 567 -1.96 2.46 -12.64
C VAL A 567 -0.95 2.10 -13.72
N SER A 568 0.35 2.17 -13.41
CA SER A 568 1.40 1.78 -14.35
C SER A 568 2.48 0.87 -13.75
N SER A 569 2.94 -0.09 -14.54
CA SER A 569 4.00 -1.07 -14.22
C SER A 569 4.61 -1.62 -15.51
N THR A 570 5.54 -2.57 -15.44
CA THR A 570 5.93 -3.40 -16.60
C THR A 570 5.06 -4.65 -16.66
N ASN A 571 4.96 -5.39 -15.55
CA ASN A 571 4.19 -6.63 -15.46
C ASN A 571 3.12 -6.58 -14.38
N MET A 572 2.03 -7.31 -14.61
CA MET A 572 0.97 -7.53 -13.64
C MET A 572 0.50 -9.00 -13.66
N ILE A 573 0.28 -9.58 -12.49
CA ILE A 573 -0.32 -10.92 -12.35
C ILE A 573 -1.51 -10.85 -11.39
N VAL A 574 -2.63 -11.46 -11.80
CA VAL A 574 -3.88 -11.53 -11.05
C VAL A 574 -4.21 -13.00 -10.78
N GLY A 575 -4.11 -13.44 -9.53
CA GLY A 575 -4.30 -14.82 -9.11
C GLY A 575 -3.10 -15.69 -9.47
N ARG A 576 -2.21 -15.96 -8.51
CA ARG A 576 -0.99 -16.74 -8.70
C ARG A 576 -0.79 -17.78 -7.61
N SER A 577 -0.35 -18.99 -7.99
CA SER A 577 0.13 -20.03 -7.06
C SER A 577 -0.91 -20.41 -5.99
N GLY A 578 -2.15 -20.67 -6.43
CA GLY A 578 -3.29 -20.97 -5.55
C GLY A 578 -3.94 -19.75 -4.89
N GLY A 579 -3.45 -18.53 -5.16
CA GLY A 579 -4.06 -17.28 -4.72
C GLY A 579 -5.25 -16.85 -5.58
N VAL A 580 -6.13 -16.04 -4.98
CA VAL A 580 -7.29 -15.44 -5.65
C VAL A 580 -7.04 -13.95 -5.85
N GLY A 581 -6.98 -13.53 -7.11
CA GLY A 581 -6.80 -12.12 -7.50
C GLY A 581 -8.03 -11.56 -8.21
N VAL A 582 -8.40 -10.32 -7.86
CA VAL A 582 -9.46 -9.56 -8.52
C VAL A 582 -8.92 -8.21 -8.99
N LEU A 583 -9.06 -7.92 -10.28
CA LEU A 583 -8.75 -6.64 -10.89
C LEU A 583 -10.01 -6.02 -11.50
N ARG A 584 -10.31 -4.77 -11.16
CA ARG A 584 -11.37 -3.98 -11.78
C ARG A 584 -10.81 -2.66 -12.28
N VAL A 585 -11.06 -2.36 -13.56
CA VAL A 585 -10.73 -1.08 -14.20
C VAL A 585 -12.04 -0.48 -14.73
N ASP A 586 -12.42 0.69 -14.27
CA ASP A 586 -13.76 1.26 -14.51
C ASP A 586 -13.68 2.74 -14.88
N GLY A 587 -13.79 3.07 -16.17
CA GLY A 587 -13.55 4.43 -16.66
C GLY A 587 -12.15 4.97 -16.37
N ALA A 588 -11.15 4.08 -16.26
CA ALA A 588 -9.79 4.38 -15.85
C ALA A 588 -8.73 3.76 -16.79
N THR A 589 -7.44 4.01 -16.52
CA THR A 589 -6.33 3.51 -17.34
C THR A 589 -5.39 2.59 -16.56
N LEU A 590 -5.11 1.42 -17.14
CA LEU A 590 -4.02 0.53 -16.74
C LEU A 590 -2.98 0.48 -17.86
N GLU A 591 -1.74 0.87 -17.56
CA GLU A 591 -0.63 0.92 -18.52
C GLU A 591 0.49 -0.04 -18.09
N LEU A 592 0.78 -1.02 -18.94
CA LEU A 592 1.90 -1.95 -18.75
C LEU A 592 2.95 -1.66 -19.82
N LYS A 593 4.15 -1.24 -19.44
CA LYS A 593 5.19 -0.85 -20.39
C LYS A 593 6.60 -1.29 -20.05
N GLY A 594 7.40 -1.46 -21.09
CA GLY A 594 8.82 -1.75 -20.99
C GLY A 594 9.14 -3.23 -20.93
N GLN A 595 10.30 -3.56 -20.38
CA GLN A 595 10.87 -4.90 -20.42
C GLN A 595 11.59 -5.22 -19.11
N GLN A 596 11.34 -6.42 -18.60
CA GLN A 596 12.10 -7.01 -17.49
C GLN A 596 13.46 -7.50 -18.00
N THR A 597 14.52 -7.16 -17.27
CA THR A 597 15.91 -7.50 -17.56
C THR A 597 16.50 -8.47 -16.52
N GLY A 598 15.88 -8.59 -15.34
CA GLY A 598 16.30 -9.51 -14.29
C GLY A 598 15.68 -10.90 -14.41
N SER A 599 16.44 -11.91 -13.98
CA SER A 599 16.10 -13.35 -13.99
C SER A 599 15.69 -13.95 -15.33
N THR A 600 14.62 -13.48 -15.95
CA THR A 600 14.13 -13.92 -17.26
C THR A 600 13.72 -12.70 -18.08
N LEU A 601 14.32 -12.56 -19.26
CA LEU A 601 13.97 -11.51 -20.20
C LEU A 601 12.50 -11.67 -20.62
N SER A 602 11.66 -10.71 -20.25
CA SER A 602 10.24 -10.70 -20.57
C SER A 602 9.80 -9.28 -20.85
N GLY A 603 8.95 -9.08 -21.85
CA GLY A 603 8.33 -7.78 -22.05
C GLY A 603 7.17 -7.52 -21.11
N ALA A 604 6.52 -6.37 -21.32
CA ALA A 604 5.33 -5.97 -20.60
C ALA A 604 4.19 -6.99 -20.79
N ALA A 605 3.57 -7.40 -19.69
CA ALA A 605 2.55 -8.42 -19.71
C ALA A 605 1.53 -8.33 -18.57
N LEU A 606 0.28 -8.68 -18.89
CA LEU A 606 -0.76 -9.01 -17.93
C LEU A 606 -1.00 -10.52 -17.94
N SER A 607 -1.02 -11.15 -16.78
CA SER A 607 -1.45 -12.55 -16.63
C SER A 607 -2.59 -12.67 -15.62
N VAL A 608 -3.62 -13.45 -15.95
CA VAL A 608 -4.80 -13.67 -15.11
C VAL A 608 -5.02 -15.17 -14.95
N GLY A 609 -4.92 -15.66 -13.71
CA GLY A 609 -4.98 -17.08 -13.38
C GLY A 609 -3.72 -17.82 -13.81
N ARG A 610 -2.67 -17.79 -12.98
CA ARG A 610 -1.35 -18.35 -13.29
C ARG A 610 -0.89 -19.35 -12.22
N SER A 611 -0.16 -20.40 -12.60
CA SER A 611 0.42 -21.35 -11.64
C SER A 611 -0.63 -21.99 -10.72
N GLY A 612 -1.82 -22.29 -11.24
CA GLY A 612 -2.95 -22.82 -10.46
C GLY A 612 -3.69 -21.78 -9.60
N GLY A 613 -3.37 -20.49 -9.74
CA GLY A 613 -4.15 -19.39 -9.14
C GLY A 613 -5.45 -19.10 -9.91
N ILE A 614 -6.38 -18.42 -9.25
CA ILE A 614 -7.66 -17.97 -9.82
C ILE A 614 -7.61 -16.46 -9.99
N GLY A 615 -7.70 -15.99 -11.23
CA GLY A 615 -7.68 -14.58 -11.57
C GLY A 615 -8.99 -14.13 -12.21
N VAL A 616 -9.52 -13.00 -11.77
CA VAL A 616 -10.67 -12.34 -12.39
C VAL A 616 -10.32 -10.89 -12.69
N ALA A 617 -10.48 -10.48 -13.95
CA ALA A 617 -10.27 -9.12 -14.40
C ALA A 617 -11.50 -8.56 -15.13
N SER A 618 -11.80 -7.28 -14.93
CA SER A 618 -12.89 -6.58 -15.62
C SER A 618 -12.46 -5.18 -16.05
N LEU A 619 -12.83 -4.81 -17.28
CA LEU A 619 -12.69 -3.48 -17.85
C LEU A 619 -14.09 -2.98 -18.21
N ASP A 620 -14.50 -1.84 -17.67
CA ASP A 620 -15.84 -1.30 -17.83
C ASP A 620 -15.85 0.22 -18.07
N HIS A 621 -16.98 0.74 -18.57
CA HIS A 621 -17.28 2.17 -18.81
C HIS A 621 -16.14 2.94 -19.52
N GLY A 622 -15.64 2.40 -20.62
CA GLY A 622 -14.58 3.03 -21.40
C GLY A 622 -13.17 2.90 -20.80
N ALA A 623 -12.96 1.94 -19.89
CA ALA A 623 -11.64 1.62 -19.36
C ALA A 623 -10.63 1.28 -20.47
N GLN A 624 -9.36 1.60 -20.22
CA GLN A 624 -8.25 1.37 -21.15
C GLN A 624 -7.19 0.48 -20.50
N LEU A 625 -6.85 -0.61 -21.16
CA LEU A 625 -5.67 -1.41 -20.88
C LEU A 625 -4.70 -1.31 -22.06
N ARG A 626 -3.50 -0.79 -21.80
CA ARG A 626 -2.42 -0.70 -22.79
C ARG A 626 -1.25 -1.55 -22.34
N ILE A 627 -0.78 -2.45 -23.20
CA ILE A 627 0.40 -3.28 -22.95
C ILE A 627 1.39 -2.99 -24.07
N SER A 628 2.52 -2.35 -23.76
CA SER A 628 3.46 -1.88 -24.77
C SER A 628 4.91 -2.25 -24.45
N ASN A 629 5.55 -2.99 -25.35
CA ASN A 629 6.99 -3.20 -25.30
C ASN A 629 7.58 -3.22 -26.70
N PRO A 630 8.18 -2.10 -27.16
CA PRO A 630 8.85 -2.06 -28.46
C PRO A 630 10.16 -2.87 -28.49
N GLY A 631 10.61 -3.40 -27.34
CA GLY A 631 11.79 -4.24 -27.22
C GLY A 631 11.61 -5.65 -27.80
N SER A 632 12.69 -6.43 -27.78
CA SER A 632 12.74 -7.77 -28.40
C SER A 632 11.94 -8.85 -27.66
N ALA A 633 11.56 -8.60 -26.41
CA ALA A 633 10.87 -9.57 -25.58
C ALA A 633 9.35 -9.64 -25.80
N GLY A 634 8.80 -8.83 -26.73
CA GLY A 634 7.38 -8.81 -27.06
C GLY A 634 6.50 -8.20 -25.98
N ALA A 635 5.19 -8.24 -26.15
CA ALA A 635 4.22 -7.78 -25.16
C ALA A 635 3.01 -8.73 -25.16
N GLY A 636 2.34 -8.95 -24.03
CA GLY A 636 1.20 -9.86 -24.10
C GLY A 636 0.22 -9.92 -22.94
N LEU A 637 -0.91 -10.54 -23.23
CA LEU A 637 -1.98 -10.86 -22.29
C LEU A 637 -2.17 -12.37 -22.24
N TYR A 638 -2.12 -12.95 -21.04
CA TYR A 638 -2.22 -14.39 -20.82
C TYR A 638 -3.31 -14.72 -19.80
N LEU A 639 -4.33 -15.45 -20.21
CA LEU A 639 -5.39 -15.93 -19.34
C LEU A 639 -5.24 -17.45 -19.19
N GLY A 640 -5.30 -17.99 -17.97
CA GLY A 640 -5.20 -19.43 -17.74
C GLY A 640 -3.81 -19.98 -18.08
N GLY A 641 -2.81 -19.53 -17.33
CA GLY A 641 -1.42 -20.00 -17.36
C GLY A 641 -0.47 -19.27 -18.30
N THR A 642 0.83 -19.53 -18.12
CA THR A 642 1.96 -18.93 -18.86
C THR A 642 3.10 -19.94 -18.98
N GLY A 643 4.04 -19.74 -19.92
CA GLY A 643 5.19 -20.64 -20.05
C GLY A 643 5.98 -20.86 -18.75
N PRO A 644 6.39 -19.80 -18.03
CA PRO A 644 7.08 -19.93 -16.74
C PRO A 644 6.14 -20.18 -15.54
N GLY A 645 4.85 -20.42 -15.76
CA GLY A 645 3.86 -20.59 -14.70
C GLY A 645 2.60 -21.21 -15.28
N PRO A 646 2.64 -22.53 -15.58
CA PRO A 646 1.56 -23.21 -16.27
C PRO A 646 0.33 -23.35 -15.39
N LEU A 647 -0.82 -23.66 -16.00
CA LEU A 647 -2.10 -23.87 -15.32
C LEU A 647 -2.68 -22.59 -14.67
N GLY A 648 -3.91 -22.72 -14.18
CA GLY A 648 -4.67 -21.65 -13.53
C GLY A 648 -5.97 -21.34 -14.26
N ASP A 649 -6.83 -20.59 -13.59
CA ASP A 649 -8.16 -20.21 -14.08
C ASP A 649 -8.22 -18.70 -14.26
N GLY A 650 -8.28 -18.26 -15.52
CA GLY A 650 -8.31 -16.84 -15.88
C GLY A 650 -9.65 -16.40 -16.45
N SER A 651 -10.25 -15.33 -15.90
CA SER A 651 -11.39 -14.68 -16.54
C SER A 651 -11.15 -13.20 -16.80
N LEU A 652 -11.51 -12.74 -17.99
CA LEU A 652 -11.45 -11.35 -18.40
C LEU A 652 -12.76 -10.93 -19.06
N THR A 653 -13.34 -9.81 -18.64
CA THR A 653 -14.50 -9.20 -19.31
C THR A 653 -14.20 -7.76 -19.69
N LEU A 654 -14.41 -7.41 -20.96
CA LEU A 654 -14.43 -6.04 -21.48
C LEU A 654 -15.88 -5.65 -21.78
N ASN A 655 -16.32 -4.51 -21.27
CA ASN A 655 -17.71 -4.05 -21.43
C ASN A 655 -17.79 -2.52 -21.66
N ASN A 656 -18.94 -2.06 -22.15
CA ASN A 656 -19.32 -0.66 -22.25
C ASN A 656 -18.24 0.25 -22.88
N GLY A 657 -17.77 -0.12 -24.08
CA GLY A 657 -16.82 0.68 -24.86
C GLY A 657 -15.37 0.62 -24.38
N SER A 658 -15.01 -0.38 -23.56
CA SER A 658 -13.64 -0.55 -23.06
C SER A 658 -12.67 -0.97 -24.16
N ARG A 659 -11.37 -0.68 -23.96
CA ARG A 659 -10.32 -0.91 -24.96
C ARG A 659 -9.12 -1.65 -24.37
N LEU A 660 -8.66 -2.65 -25.12
CA LEU A 660 -7.38 -3.33 -24.90
C LEU A 660 -6.50 -3.14 -26.13
N SER A 661 -5.28 -2.62 -25.95
CA SER A 661 -4.26 -2.59 -27.00
C SER A 661 -2.97 -3.28 -26.55
N ILE A 662 -2.38 -4.08 -27.44
CA ILE A 662 -1.09 -4.73 -27.25
C ILE A 662 -0.16 -4.28 -28.37
N GLU A 663 0.87 -3.54 -28.01
CA GLU A 663 1.86 -2.97 -28.93
C GLU A 663 3.23 -3.61 -28.65
N ALA A 664 3.84 -4.19 -29.68
CA ALA A 664 5.14 -4.83 -29.54
C ALA A 664 5.98 -4.66 -30.82
N ALA A 665 7.23 -5.13 -30.77
CA ALA A 665 7.99 -5.36 -32.00
C ALA A 665 7.20 -6.28 -32.98
N PRO A 666 7.40 -6.17 -34.30
CA PRO A 666 6.58 -6.87 -35.29
C PRO A 666 6.41 -8.37 -35.03
N GLY A 667 5.16 -8.81 -34.95
CA GLY A 667 4.77 -10.21 -34.70
C GLY A 667 5.07 -10.73 -33.29
N LYS A 668 5.42 -9.85 -32.34
CA LYS A 668 5.74 -10.19 -30.95
C LYS A 668 4.66 -9.83 -29.94
N ALA A 669 3.55 -9.24 -30.39
CA ALA A 669 2.37 -9.08 -29.55
C ALA A 669 1.64 -10.42 -29.43
N GLU A 670 1.24 -10.81 -28.22
CA GLU A 670 0.54 -12.07 -27.96
C GLU A 670 -0.69 -11.86 -27.07
N LEU A 671 -1.82 -12.45 -27.46
CA LEU A 671 -2.98 -12.68 -26.62
C LEU A 671 -3.25 -14.19 -26.53
N SER A 672 -3.26 -14.75 -25.33
CA SER A 672 -3.60 -16.16 -25.12
C SER A 672 -4.77 -16.30 -24.15
N VAL A 673 -5.86 -16.89 -24.63
CA VAL A 673 -7.02 -17.32 -23.83
C VAL A 673 -6.88 -18.82 -23.62
N ALA A 674 -6.43 -19.20 -22.42
CA ALA A 674 -6.01 -20.55 -22.04
C ALA A 674 -4.75 -20.99 -22.78
N ARG A 675 -3.59 -20.71 -22.17
CA ARG A 675 -2.32 -21.20 -22.71
C ARG A 675 -2.17 -22.70 -22.44
N ASP A 676 -2.22 -23.06 -21.17
CA ASP A 676 -2.09 -24.42 -20.62
C ASP A 676 -3.03 -24.70 -19.43
N GLY A 677 -3.84 -23.72 -19.00
CA GLY A 677 -4.93 -23.88 -18.03
C GLY A 677 -6.31 -23.70 -18.66
N SER A 678 -7.23 -23.12 -17.90
CA SER A 678 -8.58 -22.79 -18.36
C SER A 678 -8.81 -21.29 -18.37
N ALA A 679 -9.48 -20.77 -19.39
CA ALA A 679 -9.76 -19.35 -19.45
C ALA A 679 -11.04 -18.98 -20.19
N LEU A 680 -11.61 -17.86 -19.76
CA LEU A 680 -12.81 -17.27 -20.35
C LEU A 680 -12.63 -15.77 -20.55
N MET A 681 -12.65 -15.35 -21.81
CA MET A 681 -12.64 -13.94 -22.21
C MET A 681 -13.98 -13.55 -22.83
N ARG A 682 -14.52 -12.40 -22.40
CA ARG A 682 -15.72 -11.79 -22.98
C ARG A 682 -15.42 -10.38 -23.45
N VAL A 683 -15.78 -10.05 -24.68
CA VAL A 683 -15.68 -8.71 -25.26
C VAL A 683 -17.07 -8.28 -25.70
N LYS A 684 -17.65 -7.28 -25.03
CA LYS A 684 -19.05 -6.87 -25.24
C LYS A 684 -19.25 -5.36 -25.10
N GLY A 685 -20.46 -4.87 -25.38
CA GLY A 685 -20.85 -3.47 -25.26
C GLY A 685 -20.04 -2.51 -26.13
N GLY A 686 -19.73 -2.89 -27.38
CA GLY A 686 -18.90 -2.08 -28.29
C GLY A 686 -17.44 -1.96 -27.87
N SER A 687 -16.90 -2.93 -27.13
CA SER A 687 -15.51 -2.94 -26.70
C SER A 687 -14.56 -3.41 -27.81
N THR A 688 -13.28 -3.04 -27.72
CA THR A 688 -12.29 -3.37 -28.76
C THR A 688 -11.03 -4.01 -28.19
N VAL A 689 -10.50 -5.02 -28.90
CA VAL A 689 -9.21 -5.65 -28.65
C VAL A 689 -8.33 -5.48 -29.89
N ASP A 690 -7.15 -4.89 -29.73
CA ASP A 690 -6.17 -4.72 -30.81
C ASP A 690 -4.83 -5.33 -30.42
N VAL A 691 -4.37 -6.31 -31.21
CA VAL A 691 -3.09 -7.01 -31.04
C VAL A 691 -2.13 -6.68 -32.21
N GLY A 692 -2.47 -5.70 -33.05
CA GLY A 692 -1.66 -5.28 -34.19
C GLY A 692 -1.34 -6.42 -35.15
N ASP A 693 -0.06 -6.60 -35.48
CA ASP A 693 0.44 -7.73 -36.30
C ASP A 693 0.76 -8.99 -35.48
N GLY A 694 0.37 -9.00 -34.20
CA GLY A 694 0.60 -10.09 -33.25
C GLY A 694 -0.32 -11.29 -33.42
N GLN A 695 -0.34 -12.15 -32.41
CA GLN A 695 -0.96 -13.47 -32.45
C GLN A 695 -2.00 -13.63 -31.34
N VAL A 696 -3.15 -14.20 -31.68
CA VAL A 696 -4.20 -14.58 -30.73
C VAL A 696 -4.34 -16.09 -30.69
N PHE A 697 -4.38 -16.65 -29.50
CA PHE A 697 -4.60 -18.08 -29.26
C PHE A 697 -5.82 -18.30 -28.36
N VAL A 698 -6.68 -19.25 -28.72
CA VAL A 698 -7.78 -19.72 -27.89
C VAL A 698 -7.61 -21.23 -27.71
N GLY A 699 -7.25 -21.69 -26.52
CA GLY A 699 -6.87 -23.08 -26.28
C GLY A 699 -5.53 -23.44 -26.95
N ARG A 700 -4.44 -22.76 -26.56
CA ARG A 700 -3.15 -22.81 -27.28
C ARG A 700 -2.50 -24.19 -27.24
N LEU A 701 -2.23 -24.73 -26.04
CA LEU A 701 -1.49 -25.99 -25.87
C LEU A 701 -2.44 -27.14 -25.57
N LYS A 702 -2.00 -28.37 -25.87
CA LYS A 702 -2.78 -29.58 -25.56
C LYS A 702 -3.14 -29.63 -24.07
N GLY A 703 -4.40 -29.94 -23.78
CA GLY A 703 -4.95 -29.95 -22.42
C GLY A 703 -5.47 -28.60 -21.91
N SER A 704 -5.24 -27.49 -22.62
CA SER A 704 -5.87 -26.21 -22.30
C SER A 704 -7.34 -26.15 -22.74
N ASP A 705 -8.13 -25.30 -22.06
CA ASP A 705 -9.54 -25.04 -22.40
C ASP A 705 -9.81 -23.53 -22.43
N GLY A 706 -9.90 -22.98 -23.63
CA GLY A 706 -10.07 -21.55 -23.87
C GLY A 706 -11.42 -21.22 -24.49
N THR A 707 -12.11 -20.23 -23.93
CA THR A 707 -13.34 -19.67 -24.51
C THR A 707 -13.22 -18.16 -24.69
N LEU A 708 -13.46 -17.68 -25.92
CA LEU A 708 -13.52 -16.26 -26.28
C LEU A 708 -14.89 -15.94 -26.88
N LEU A 709 -15.63 -15.03 -26.23
CA LEU A 709 -16.93 -14.56 -26.69
C LEU A 709 -16.83 -13.08 -27.09
N ILE A 710 -17.21 -12.74 -28.31
CA ILE A 710 -17.21 -11.36 -28.82
C ILE A 710 -18.65 -11.03 -29.23
N SER A 711 -19.23 -9.99 -28.65
CA SER A 711 -20.66 -9.68 -28.80
C SER A 711 -20.96 -8.18 -28.83
N GLU A 712 -22.19 -7.82 -29.18
CA GLU A 712 -22.74 -6.46 -29.03
C GLU A 712 -21.90 -5.40 -29.77
N ASN A 713 -21.65 -5.62 -31.07
CA ASN A 713 -20.85 -4.75 -31.93
C ASN A 713 -19.40 -4.54 -31.45
N SER A 714 -18.85 -5.52 -30.74
CA SER A 714 -17.44 -5.50 -30.34
C SER A 714 -16.52 -5.96 -31.46
N ALA A 715 -15.23 -5.65 -31.34
CA ALA A 715 -14.24 -5.99 -32.36
C ALA A 715 -12.95 -6.56 -31.77
N LEU A 716 -12.33 -7.48 -32.52
CA LEU A 716 -10.97 -7.96 -32.29
C LEU A 716 -10.14 -7.88 -33.58
N SER A 717 -8.91 -7.35 -33.47
CA SER A 717 -7.93 -7.28 -34.56
C SER A 717 -6.59 -7.93 -34.16
N ALA A 718 -5.99 -8.71 -35.06
CA ALA A 718 -4.68 -9.33 -34.88
C ALA A 718 -4.00 -9.67 -36.23
N GLY A 719 -2.71 -10.02 -36.20
CA GLY A 719 -1.99 -10.52 -37.38
C GLY A 719 -2.23 -12.00 -37.68
N TRP A 720 -2.60 -12.79 -36.66
CA TRP A 720 -2.94 -14.20 -36.81
C TRP A 720 -3.82 -14.67 -35.64
N ILE A 721 -4.78 -15.56 -35.91
CA ILE A 721 -5.68 -16.12 -34.88
C ILE A 721 -5.70 -17.65 -34.99
N GLY A 722 -5.52 -18.33 -33.85
CA GLY A 722 -5.64 -19.78 -33.72
C GLY A 722 -6.71 -20.17 -32.70
N VAL A 723 -7.67 -20.99 -33.11
CA VAL A 723 -8.72 -21.54 -32.24
C VAL A 723 -8.53 -23.05 -32.12
N GLY A 724 -8.11 -23.53 -30.96
CA GLY A 724 -7.63 -24.89 -30.77
C GLY A 724 -6.37 -25.19 -31.59
N ARG A 725 -5.58 -24.15 -31.92
CA ARG A 725 -4.40 -24.23 -32.79
C ARG A 725 -3.25 -23.41 -32.22
N ASN A 726 -2.04 -23.95 -32.29
CA ASN A 726 -0.80 -23.29 -31.88
C ASN A 726 0.04 -22.94 -33.11
N LYS A 727 0.59 -21.74 -33.14
CA LYS A 727 1.56 -21.30 -34.15
C LYS A 727 2.97 -21.60 -33.65
N THR A 728 3.73 -22.33 -34.45
CA THR A 728 5.10 -22.73 -34.16
C THR A 728 6.06 -22.05 -35.14
N THR A 729 7.37 -22.27 -34.96
CA THR A 729 8.37 -21.78 -35.92
C THR A 729 8.35 -22.53 -37.25
N GLN A 730 7.72 -23.71 -37.31
CA GLN A 730 7.67 -24.57 -38.50
C GLN A 730 6.30 -24.53 -39.20
N GLY A 731 5.35 -23.77 -38.68
CA GLY A 731 3.97 -23.71 -39.18
C GLY A 731 2.98 -23.59 -38.03
N ASP A 732 1.95 -24.43 -38.04
CA ASP A 732 0.96 -24.52 -36.97
C ASP A 732 0.59 -25.98 -36.69
N GLU A 733 0.16 -26.24 -35.47
CA GLU A 733 -0.20 -27.58 -34.96
C GLU A 733 -1.45 -27.51 -34.08
N ASP A 734 -2.10 -28.65 -33.83
CA ASP A 734 -3.26 -28.70 -32.96
C ASP A 734 -2.91 -28.40 -31.49
N GLY A 735 -3.74 -27.56 -30.90
CA GLY A 735 -3.67 -27.13 -29.51
C GLY A 735 -4.63 -27.88 -28.58
N GLY A 736 -5.16 -27.16 -27.61
CA GLY A 736 -6.19 -27.64 -26.69
C GLY A 736 -7.60 -27.44 -27.25
N THR A 737 -8.59 -27.41 -26.35
CA THR A 737 -9.97 -27.08 -26.71
C THR A 737 -10.09 -25.57 -26.83
N GLY A 738 -10.48 -25.08 -28.00
CA GLY A 738 -10.66 -23.65 -28.25
C GLY A 738 -12.06 -23.35 -28.73
N THR A 739 -12.76 -22.42 -28.08
CA THR A 739 -14.10 -21.96 -28.49
C THR A 739 -14.07 -20.47 -28.74
N LEU A 740 -14.37 -20.04 -29.97
CA LEU A 740 -14.54 -18.64 -30.34
C LEU A 740 -15.96 -18.43 -30.87
N VAL A 741 -16.71 -17.52 -30.26
CA VAL A 741 -18.08 -17.18 -30.69
C VAL A 741 -18.19 -15.68 -30.97
N LEU A 742 -18.70 -15.33 -32.15
CA LEU A 742 -19.06 -13.98 -32.55
C LEU A 742 -20.57 -13.78 -32.42
N LEU A 743 -21.04 -12.63 -31.94
CA LEU A 743 -22.46 -12.28 -31.84
C LEU A 743 -22.66 -10.84 -32.28
N ASN A 744 -23.01 -10.64 -33.55
CA ASN A 744 -23.08 -9.32 -34.20
C ASN A 744 -21.79 -8.52 -33.96
N SER A 745 -20.63 -9.12 -34.29
CA SER A 745 -19.31 -8.57 -33.98
C SER A 745 -18.33 -8.77 -35.13
N THR A 746 -17.16 -8.13 -35.03
CA THR A 746 -16.14 -8.18 -36.08
C THR A 746 -14.85 -8.84 -35.59
N LEU A 747 -14.34 -9.78 -36.39
CA LEU A 747 -13.04 -10.40 -36.22
C LEU A 747 -12.16 -10.04 -37.41
N THR A 748 -10.95 -9.52 -37.18
CA THR A 748 -10.03 -9.14 -38.26
C THR A 748 -8.66 -9.77 -38.04
N ALA A 749 -8.23 -10.60 -38.98
CA ALA A 749 -6.86 -11.07 -39.07
C ALA A 749 -6.54 -11.60 -40.46
N PRO A 750 -5.33 -11.36 -41.01
CA PRO A 750 -4.92 -11.92 -42.30
C PRO A 750 -5.14 -13.43 -42.42
N THR A 751 -4.97 -14.17 -41.33
CA THR A 751 -5.17 -15.62 -41.29
C THR A 751 -5.76 -16.06 -39.96
N ILE A 752 -6.80 -16.88 -40.05
CA ILE A 752 -7.53 -17.48 -38.93
C ILE A 752 -7.51 -18.99 -39.15
N VAL A 753 -7.03 -19.75 -38.16
CA VAL A 753 -6.93 -21.21 -38.23
C VAL A 753 -7.75 -21.83 -37.12
N VAL A 754 -8.70 -22.68 -37.48
CA VAL A 754 -9.48 -23.50 -36.53
C VAL A 754 -8.86 -24.88 -36.51
N GLY A 755 -8.25 -25.27 -35.39
CA GLY A 755 -7.66 -26.59 -35.20
C GLY A 755 -8.70 -27.69 -35.03
N SER A 756 -8.28 -28.96 -34.96
CA SER A 756 -9.20 -30.10 -34.90
C SER A 756 -10.09 -30.12 -33.64
N ASN A 757 -9.60 -29.55 -32.53
CA ASN A 757 -10.34 -29.32 -31.29
C ASN A 757 -10.90 -27.89 -31.16
N GLY A 758 -10.87 -27.13 -32.25
CA GLY A 758 -11.36 -25.77 -32.33
C GLY A 758 -12.84 -25.70 -32.73
N PHE A 759 -13.56 -24.74 -32.14
CA PHE A 759 -14.91 -24.33 -32.52
C PHE A 759 -14.90 -22.82 -32.82
N LEU A 760 -15.29 -22.44 -34.03
CA LEU A 760 -15.52 -21.06 -34.42
C LEU A 760 -16.97 -20.89 -34.90
N GLY A 761 -17.74 -20.00 -34.28
CA GLY A 761 -19.13 -19.83 -34.69
C GLY A 761 -19.83 -18.54 -34.31
N GLY A 762 -21.15 -18.53 -34.51
CA GLY A 762 -22.06 -17.43 -34.19
C GLY A 762 -22.44 -16.54 -35.38
N SER A 763 -22.60 -15.23 -35.17
CA SER A 763 -23.01 -14.24 -36.18
C SER A 763 -22.10 -13.02 -36.21
N GLY A 764 -21.87 -12.45 -37.39
CA GLY A 764 -21.02 -11.28 -37.58
C GLY A 764 -20.16 -11.31 -38.84
N SER A 765 -19.04 -10.60 -38.80
CA SER A 765 -18.10 -10.48 -39.93
C SER A 765 -16.70 -10.92 -39.53
N ILE A 766 -16.10 -11.75 -40.36
CA ILE A 766 -14.71 -12.17 -40.31
C ILE A 766 -13.99 -11.51 -41.49
N VAL A 767 -12.90 -10.80 -41.24
CA VAL A 767 -12.09 -10.14 -42.27
C VAL A 767 -10.73 -10.80 -42.33
N GLY A 768 -10.49 -11.53 -43.43
CA GLY A 768 -9.28 -12.30 -43.71
C GLY A 768 -9.52 -13.80 -43.91
N ASN A 769 -8.44 -14.53 -44.17
CA ASN A 769 -8.52 -15.90 -44.66
C ASN A 769 -8.81 -16.88 -43.51
N VAL A 770 -9.66 -17.87 -43.76
CA VAL A 770 -10.05 -18.90 -42.78
C VAL A 770 -9.61 -20.28 -43.27
N VAL A 771 -8.81 -20.97 -42.46
CA VAL A 771 -8.45 -22.38 -42.64
C VAL A 771 -9.11 -23.19 -41.53
N ASN A 772 -10.04 -24.07 -41.88
CA ASN A 772 -10.81 -24.85 -40.92
C ASN A 772 -10.36 -26.31 -40.90
N HIS A 773 -9.93 -26.82 -39.75
CA HIS A 773 -9.71 -28.24 -39.46
C HIS A 773 -10.68 -28.78 -38.40
N GLY A 774 -11.45 -27.91 -37.75
CA GLY A 774 -12.34 -28.22 -36.63
C GLY A 774 -13.79 -27.99 -36.98
N ILE A 775 -14.53 -27.39 -36.05
CA ILE A 775 -15.95 -27.08 -36.20
C ILE A 775 -16.11 -25.60 -36.52
N PHE A 776 -16.80 -25.33 -37.61
CA PHE A 776 -17.26 -24.00 -37.99
C PHE A 776 -18.79 -24.01 -37.98
N SER A 777 -19.43 -23.02 -37.36
CA SER A 777 -20.90 -22.99 -37.24
C SER A 777 -21.39 -21.56 -37.19
N PRO A 778 -21.98 -21.01 -38.27
CA PRO A 778 -22.89 -19.89 -38.08
C PRO A 778 -23.93 -20.27 -37.00
N GLY A 779 -24.38 -19.33 -36.17
CA GLY A 779 -25.25 -19.66 -35.02
C GLY A 779 -26.15 -18.51 -34.59
N ASN A 780 -27.08 -18.81 -33.65
CA ASN A 780 -28.32 -18.07 -33.36
C ASN A 780 -29.31 -18.13 -34.52
N SER A 781 -29.70 -19.36 -34.92
CA SER A 781 -30.54 -19.60 -36.09
C SER A 781 -31.78 -18.67 -36.18
N PRO A 782 -31.91 -17.85 -37.25
CA PRO A 782 -31.00 -17.77 -38.39
C PRO A 782 -29.74 -16.95 -38.04
N GLY A 783 -28.59 -17.62 -38.05
CA GLY A 783 -27.29 -16.99 -37.86
C GLY A 783 -26.64 -16.67 -39.19
N THR A 784 -26.30 -15.40 -39.45
CA THR A 784 -25.47 -15.03 -40.62
C THR A 784 -24.04 -14.76 -40.18
N LEU A 785 -23.09 -15.48 -40.76
CA LEU A 785 -21.66 -15.24 -40.60
C LEU A 785 -21.05 -14.93 -41.97
N ARG A 786 -20.34 -13.81 -42.06
CA ARG A 786 -19.73 -13.34 -43.31
C ARG A 786 -18.20 -13.46 -43.25
N ILE A 787 -17.56 -13.98 -44.30
CA ILE A 787 -16.10 -14.08 -44.42
C ILE A 787 -15.63 -13.21 -45.59
N GLU A 788 -14.88 -12.15 -45.28
CA GLU A 788 -14.22 -11.25 -46.22
C GLU A 788 -12.77 -11.67 -46.48
N GLY A 789 -12.60 -12.90 -46.92
CA GLY A 789 -11.32 -13.54 -47.22
C GLY A 789 -11.52 -14.92 -47.84
N ASP A 790 -10.43 -15.59 -48.15
CA ASP A 790 -10.49 -16.95 -48.70
C ASP A 790 -10.88 -17.96 -47.61
N TYR A 791 -11.58 -19.02 -47.99
CA TYR A 791 -11.96 -20.11 -47.09
C TYR A 791 -11.38 -21.43 -47.59
N GLN A 792 -10.75 -22.17 -46.67
CA GLN A 792 -10.20 -23.49 -46.93
C GLN A 792 -10.66 -24.50 -45.88
N ALA A 793 -11.33 -25.56 -46.32
CA ALA A 793 -11.72 -26.70 -45.50
C ALA A 793 -10.62 -27.78 -45.53
N GLY A 794 -9.88 -27.91 -44.44
CA GLY A 794 -8.92 -29.00 -44.25
C GLY A 794 -9.58 -30.34 -43.95
N THR A 795 -8.78 -31.40 -43.97
CA THR A 795 -9.23 -32.76 -43.65
C THR A 795 -9.88 -32.84 -42.27
N GLY A 796 -11.09 -33.39 -42.20
CA GLY A 796 -11.82 -33.59 -40.95
C GLY A 796 -12.64 -32.39 -40.49
N SER A 797 -12.59 -31.28 -41.23
CA SER A 797 -13.38 -30.09 -40.96
C SER A 797 -14.87 -30.35 -41.01
N ARG A 798 -15.60 -29.64 -40.15
CA ARG A 798 -17.06 -29.72 -40.02
C ARG A 798 -17.67 -28.33 -40.14
N LEU A 799 -18.74 -28.22 -40.92
CA LEU A 799 -19.64 -27.07 -40.95
C LEU A 799 -20.98 -27.52 -40.38
N LEU A 800 -21.40 -26.91 -39.27
CA LEU A 800 -22.72 -27.11 -38.70
C LEU A 800 -23.64 -26.00 -39.20
N LEU A 801 -24.79 -26.40 -39.73
CA LEU A 801 -25.84 -25.50 -40.22
C LEU A 801 -27.12 -25.81 -39.48
N GLU A 802 -27.59 -24.87 -38.68
CA GLU A 802 -28.81 -25.02 -37.91
C GLU A 802 -30.04 -24.71 -38.76
N VAL A 803 -31.12 -25.45 -38.49
CA VAL A 803 -32.45 -25.27 -39.04
C VAL A 803 -33.44 -25.25 -37.89
N GLN A 804 -34.23 -24.20 -37.79
CA GLN A 804 -35.23 -24.02 -36.75
C GLN A 804 -36.59 -23.71 -37.37
N SER A 805 -37.66 -24.35 -36.90
CA SER A 805 -39.02 -23.91 -37.24
C SER A 805 -39.28 -22.51 -36.68
N ASP A 806 -39.87 -21.63 -37.49
CA ASP A 806 -40.29 -20.30 -37.03
C ASP A 806 -41.60 -20.32 -36.22
N GLY A 807 -42.20 -21.51 -36.03
CA GLY A 807 -43.48 -21.69 -35.35
C GLY A 807 -44.71 -21.24 -36.17
N GLN A 808 -44.52 -20.77 -37.40
CA GLN A 808 -45.55 -20.25 -38.31
C GLN A 808 -45.62 -21.03 -39.63
N GLY A 809 -45.02 -22.23 -39.66
CA GLY A 809 -44.97 -23.09 -40.84
C GLY A 809 -43.79 -22.81 -41.78
N GLY A 810 -42.90 -21.88 -41.43
CA GLY A 810 -41.63 -21.64 -42.07
C GLY A 810 -40.44 -22.12 -41.25
N TYR A 811 -39.25 -21.76 -41.73
CA TYR A 811 -37.98 -22.19 -41.18
C TYR A 811 -36.96 -21.07 -41.25
N LEU A 812 -36.19 -20.95 -40.18
CA LEU A 812 -35.01 -20.12 -40.05
C LEU A 812 -33.80 -21.02 -40.28
N THR A 813 -32.86 -20.54 -41.08
CA THR A 813 -31.66 -21.29 -41.45
C THR A 813 -30.44 -20.42 -41.30
N ASP A 814 -29.34 -21.04 -40.91
CA ASP A 814 -28.04 -20.40 -40.90
C ASP A 814 -27.55 -20.05 -42.31
N GLN A 815 -26.73 -19.00 -42.38
CA GLN A 815 -26.08 -18.52 -43.59
C GLN A 815 -24.59 -18.28 -43.36
N LEU A 816 -23.76 -18.86 -44.21
CA LEU A 816 -22.36 -18.53 -44.39
C LEU A 816 -22.18 -17.79 -45.71
N VAL A 817 -21.75 -16.54 -45.64
CA VAL A 817 -21.59 -15.66 -46.80
C VAL A 817 -20.11 -15.38 -47.06
N PHE A 818 -19.59 -15.81 -48.19
CA PHE A 818 -18.23 -15.50 -48.65
C PHE A 818 -18.19 -14.15 -49.38
N GLY A 819 -17.10 -13.40 -49.22
CA GLY A 819 -16.90 -12.13 -49.91
C GLY A 819 -16.82 -12.28 -51.43
N ALA A 820 -17.03 -11.17 -52.13
CA ALA A 820 -16.97 -11.15 -53.58
C ALA A 820 -15.55 -11.48 -54.09
N GLY A 821 -15.45 -12.39 -55.06
CA GLY A 821 -14.19 -12.78 -55.69
C GLY A 821 -13.22 -13.58 -54.81
N ARG A 822 -13.65 -14.05 -53.64
CA ARG A 822 -12.82 -14.88 -52.73
C ARG A 822 -12.78 -16.34 -53.17
N GLN A 823 -11.65 -17.01 -52.91
CA GLN A 823 -11.48 -18.44 -53.14
C GLN A 823 -12.20 -19.23 -52.04
N VAL A 824 -12.93 -20.27 -52.44
CA VAL A 824 -13.66 -21.15 -51.52
C VAL A 824 -13.31 -22.59 -51.86
N ASP A 825 -12.46 -23.19 -51.04
CA ASP A 825 -12.05 -24.59 -51.12
C ASP A 825 -12.78 -25.42 -50.06
N LEU A 826 -13.62 -26.35 -50.51
CA LEU A 826 -14.43 -27.22 -49.66
C LEU A 826 -13.95 -28.69 -49.68
N ALA A 827 -12.77 -28.98 -50.24
CA ALA A 827 -12.27 -30.34 -50.54
C ALA A 827 -12.14 -31.29 -49.35
N GLY A 828 -12.20 -30.80 -48.10
CA GLY A 828 -12.16 -31.61 -46.88
C GLY A 828 -13.41 -31.53 -45.99
N LEU A 829 -14.48 -30.86 -46.45
CA LEU A 829 -15.58 -30.44 -45.59
C LEU A 829 -16.63 -31.54 -45.36
N LYS A 830 -17.08 -31.65 -44.10
CA LYS A 830 -18.31 -32.34 -43.72
C LYS A 830 -19.37 -31.34 -43.31
N VAL A 831 -20.51 -31.33 -43.99
CA VAL A 831 -21.65 -30.48 -43.63
C VAL A 831 -22.63 -31.31 -42.81
N GLU A 832 -23.07 -30.75 -41.68
CA GLU A 832 -24.11 -31.32 -40.83
C GLU A 832 -25.28 -30.34 -40.73
N PHE A 833 -26.46 -30.79 -41.18
CA PHE A 833 -27.72 -30.08 -40.93
C PHE A 833 -28.26 -30.45 -39.56
N ARG A 834 -28.34 -29.47 -38.65
CA ARG A 834 -28.81 -29.67 -37.29
C ARG A 834 -30.19 -29.07 -37.09
N PHE A 835 -31.21 -29.91 -36.94
CA PHE A 835 -32.58 -29.49 -36.66
C PHE A 835 -32.75 -29.22 -35.16
N LEU A 836 -33.08 -27.98 -34.81
CA LEU A 836 -33.19 -27.52 -33.42
C LEU A 836 -34.59 -27.78 -32.86
N GLY A 837 -34.67 -28.28 -31.62
CA GLY A 837 -35.93 -28.58 -30.93
C GLY A 837 -36.87 -29.46 -31.76
N GLY A 838 -38.17 -29.12 -31.74
CA GLY A 838 -39.23 -29.86 -32.44
C GLY A 838 -39.30 -29.64 -33.95
N THR A 839 -38.24 -29.12 -34.57
CA THR A 839 -38.20 -28.88 -36.02
C THR A 839 -38.23 -30.21 -36.77
N ASP A 840 -39.35 -30.51 -37.43
CA ASP A 840 -39.56 -31.73 -38.21
C ASP A 840 -38.69 -31.74 -39.48
N PRO A 841 -37.70 -32.64 -39.58
CA PRO A 841 -36.84 -32.73 -40.76
C PRO A 841 -37.62 -33.12 -42.02
N THR A 842 -38.62 -34.00 -41.91
CA THR A 842 -39.46 -34.43 -43.04
C THR A 842 -40.33 -33.29 -43.54
N ALA A 843 -40.88 -32.47 -42.64
CA ALA A 843 -41.63 -31.28 -43.03
C ALA A 843 -40.74 -30.24 -43.74
N PHE A 844 -39.50 -30.03 -43.25
CA PHE A 844 -38.52 -29.16 -43.92
C PHE A 844 -38.19 -29.68 -45.33
N ASN A 845 -37.98 -30.99 -45.49
CA ASN A 845 -37.65 -31.62 -46.77
C ASN A 845 -38.82 -31.62 -47.77
N SER A 846 -40.06 -31.67 -47.28
CA SER A 846 -41.26 -31.66 -48.14
C SER A 846 -41.48 -30.33 -48.86
N GLN A 847 -40.90 -29.23 -48.34
CA GLN A 847 -41.00 -27.92 -48.95
C GLN A 847 -39.96 -27.78 -50.08
N ALA A 848 -40.45 -27.56 -51.30
CA ALA A 848 -39.61 -27.48 -52.50
C ALA A 848 -38.46 -26.47 -52.35
N GLY A 849 -37.23 -26.94 -52.62
CA GLY A 849 -36.02 -26.11 -52.60
C GLY A 849 -35.56 -25.65 -51.22
N ARG A 850 -36.05 -26.23 -50.11
CA ARG A 850 -35.53 -25.92 -48.76
C ARG A 850 -34.19 -26.59 -48.48
N PHE A 851 -34.02 -27.85 -48.88
CA PHE A 851 -32.70 -28.49 -48.98
C PHE A 851 -31.97 -28.02 -50.24
N ASP A 852 -31.72 -26.72 -50.32
CA ASP A 852 -30.85 -26.11 -51.32
C ASP A 852 -29.64 -25.55 -50.59
N ILE A 853 -28.48 -26.19 -50.78
CA ILE A 853 -27.22 -25.76 -50.15
C ILE A 853 -26.87 -24.31 -50.50
N GLY A 854 -27.34 -23.80 -51.64
CA GLY A 854 -27.18 -22.42 -52.07
C GLY A 854 -27.92 -21.40 -51.20
N LYS A 855 -28.84 -21.83 -50.33
CA LYS A 855 -29.48 -20.95 -49.32
C LYS A 855 -28.67 -20.82 -48.04
N PHE A 856 -27.77 -21.76 -47.79
CA PHE A 856 -26.92 -21.80 -46.61
C PHE A 856 -25.53 -21.25 -46.90
N LEU A 857 -24.96 -21.57 -48.07
CA LEU A 857 -23.64 -21.10 -48.48
C LEU A 857 -23.78 -20.18 -49.70
N LEU A 858 -23.44 -18.93 -49.48
CA LEU A 858 -23.62 -17.83 -50.42
C LEU A 858 -22.29 -17.16 -50.71
N GLN A 859 -22.15 -16.57 -51.88
CA GLN A 859 -21.05 -15.68 -52.23
C GLN A 859 -21.61 -14.30 -52.60
N SER A 860 -21.07 -13.24 -52.00
CA SER A 860 -21.48 -11.86 -52.26
C SER A 860 -21.13 -11.44 -53.69
N ASP A 861 -21.99 -10.65 -54.31
CA ASP A 861 -21.76 -10.07 -55.64
C ASP A 861 -20.97 -8.73 -55.60
N GLY A 862 -20.67 -8.23 -54.40
CA GLY A 862 -19.98 -6.94 -54.19
C GLY A 862 -20.87 -5.71 -54.36
N GLN A 863 -22.15 -5.87 -54.74
CA GLN A 863 -23.16 -4.82 -54.91
C GLN A 863 -24.25 -4.86 -53.82
N GLY A 864 -24.04 -5.65 -52.78
CA GLY A 864 -24.97 -5.83 -51.67
C GLY A 864 -25.89 -7.05 -51.80
N GLY A 865 -25.80 -7.80 -52.91
CA GLY A 865 -26.43 -9.10 -53.07
C GLY A 865 -25.50 -10.27 -52.75
N ALA A 866 -26.08 -11.47 -52.79
CA ALA A 866 -25.34 -12.73 -52.68
C ALA A 866 -26.01 -13.80 -53.54
N ALA A 867 -25.20 -14.67 -54.15
CA ALA A 867 -25.62 -15.77 -55.00
C ALA A 867 -25.14 -17.11 -54.41
N ALA A 868 -25.82 -18.20 -54.75
CA ALA A 868 -25.39 -19.54 -54.38
C ALA A 868 -24.03 -19.90 -54.98
N LEU A 869 -23.23 -20.70 -54.26
CA LEU A 869 -22.06 -21.33 -54.83
C LEU A 869 -22.44 -22.36 -55.90
N GLY A 870 -21.59 -22.54 -56.91
CA GLY A 870 -21.79 -23.55 -57.95
C GLY A 870 -21.77 -24.98 -57.38
N VAL A 871 -22.57 -25.88 -57.95
CA VAL A 871 -22.67 -27.29 -57.48
C VAL A 871 -21.33 -28.04 -57.51
N ASP A 872 -20.43 -27.69 -58.43
CA ASP A 872 -19.12 -28.35 -58.57
C ASP A 872 -18.20 -28.11 -57.37
N SER A 873 -18.37 -26.99 -56.66
CA SER A 873 -17.63 -26.66 -55.43
C SER A 873 -17.86 -27.68 -54.31
N PHE A 874 -18.90 -28.50 -54.41
CA PHE A 874 -19.31 -29.47 -53.39
C PHE A 874 -18.99 -30.92 -53.75
N SER A 875 -18.29 -31.18 -54.86
CA SER A 875 -18.01 -32.53 -55.37
C SER A 875 -17.26 -33.46 -54.40
N GLN A 876 -16.55 -32.89 -53.43
CA GLN A 876 -15.79 -33.61 -52.39
C GLN A 876 -16.38 -33.44 -50.97
N VAL A 877 -17.54 -32.78 -50.86
CA VAL A 877 -18.20 -32.51 -49.58
C VAL A 877 -19.08 -33.69 -49.20
N SER A 878 -19.03 -34.10 -47.92
CA SER A 878 -19.96 -35.09 -47.37
C SER A 878 -21.04 -34.42 -46.51
N PHE A 879 -22.24 -34.98 -46.54
CA PHE A 879 -23.40 -34.41 -45.86
C PHE A 879 -23.98 -35.39 -44.84
N SER A 880 -24.43 -34.84 -43.72
CA SER A 880 -25.12 -35.55 -42.65
C SER A 880 -26.22 -34.67 -42.07
N ALA A 881 -27.11 -35.27 -41.27
CA ALA A 881 -28.12 -34.52 -40.54
C ALA A 881 -28.34 -35.11 -39.14
N SER A 882 -28.64 -34.25 -38.19
CA SER A 882 -28.99 -34.59 -36.82
C SER A 882 -30.18 -33.75 -36.36
N ALA A 883 -30.96 -34.29 -35.42
CA ALA A 883 -32.09 -33.60 -34.82
C ALA A 883 -32.16 -33.96 -33.33
N GLN A 884 -32.65 -33.04 -32.50
CA GLN A 884 -32.81 -33.28 -31.07
C GLN A 884 -34.03 -34.17 -30.80
N ASP A 885 -35.16 -33.85 -31.44
CA ASP A 885 -36.44 -34.52 -31.18
C ASP A 885 -36.80 -35.56 -32.25
N TYR A 886 -35.91 -35.83 -33.20
CA TYR A 886 -36.11 -36.83 -34.27
C TYR A 886 -34.88 -37.71 -34.44
N VAL A 887 -35.10 -39.00 -34.69
CA VAL A 887 -34.07 -39.93 -35.14
C VAL A 887 -34.06 -39.90 -36.67
N ILE A 888 -32.95 -39.45 -37.25
CA ILE A 888 -32.74 -39.45 -38.71
C ILE A 888 -31.93 -40.71 -39.08
N THR A 889 -32.44 -41.49 -40.03
CA THR A 889 -31.77 -42.68 -40.54
C THR A 889 -31.68 -42.66 -42.06
N GLY A 890 -30.60 -43.23 -42.60
CA GLY A 890 -30.38 -43.33 -44.05
C GLY A 890 -30.20 -41.98 -44.75
N PHE A 891 -29.69 -40.96 -44.05
CA PHE A 891 -29.50 -39.64 -44.64
C PHE A 891 -28.50 -39.66 -45.80
N SER A 892 -28.93 -39.14 -46.94
CA SER A 892 -28.10 -38.85 -48.10
C SER A 892 -28.56 -37.56 -48.77
N TYR A 893 -27.60 -36.77 -49.25
CA TYR A 893 -27.85 -35.53 -49.95
C TYR A 893 -26.74 -35.29 -50.96
N SER A 894 -27.12 -34.79 -52.14
CA SER A 894 -26.19 -34.27 -53.13
C SER A 894 -26.63 -32.86 -53.56
N PRO A 895 -25.70 -31.91 -53.77
CA PRO A 895 -26.01 -30.57 -54.25
C PRO A 895 -26.91 -30.59 -55.49
N GLY A 896 -27.99 -29.81 -55.49
CA GLY A 896 -28.98 -29.76 -56.58
C GLY A 896 -30.02 -30.89 -56.58
N SER A 897 -29.99 -31.79 -55.59
CA SER A 897 -31.00 -32.83 -55.38
C SER A 897 -31.81 -32.59 -54.11
N THR A 898 -32.90 -33.35 -53.91
CA THR A 898 -33.63 -33.36 -52.63
C THR A 898 -32.96 -34.33 -51.67
N ALA A 899 -32.89 -34.01 -50.37
CA ALA A 899 -32.35 -34.92 -49.37
C ALA A 899 -33.24 -36.17 -49.24
N VAL A 900 -32.63 -37.33 -49.00
CA VAL A 900 -33.33 -38.61 -48.80
C VAL A 900 -32.98 -39.14 -47.42
N PHE A 901 -34.00 -39.37 -46.59
CA PHE A 901 -33.88 -39.94 -45.25
C PHE A 901 -35.26 -40.38 -44.72
N VAL A 902 -35.24 -41.16 -43.64
CA VAL A 902 -36.40 -41.38 -42.78
C VAL A 902 -36.16 -40.65 -41.46
N SER A 903 -37.12 -39.82 -41.05
CA SER A 903 -37.12 -39.22 -39.72
C SER A 903 -38.33 -39.73 -38.93
N ALA A 904 -38.11 -40.03 -37.66
CA ALA A 904 -39.18 -40.40 -36.72
C ALA A 904 -38.97 -39.62 -35.42
N PRO A 905 -40.03 -39.09 -34.79
CA PRO A 905 -39.90 -38.45 -33.49
C PRO A 905 -39.21 -39.39 -32.50
N VAL A 906 -38.27 -38.87 -31.71
CA VAL A 906 -37.71 -39.58 -30.57
C VAL A 906 -38.88 -39.86 -29.62
N PRO A 907 -39.16 -41.12 -29.25
CA PRO A 907 -40.24 -41.41 -28.32
C PRO A 907 -40.01 -40.64 -27.03
N GLU A 908 -40.90 -39.69 -26.71
CA GLU A 908 -40.89 -39.09 -25.38
C GLU A 908 -40.97 -40.23 -24.35
N PRO A 909 -40.21 -40.20 -23.25
CA PRO A 909 -40.39 -41.17 -22.19
C PRO A 909 -41.86 -41.10 -21.79
N SER A 910 -42.60 -42.19 -22.04
CA SER A 910 -44.05 -42.20 -21.84
C SER A 910 -44.36 -41.57 -20.49
N THR A 911 -45.37 -40.71 -20.42
CA THR A 911 -45.82 -40.07 -19.18
C THR A 911 -46.04 -41.10 -18.08
N LEU A 912 -46.35 -42.35 -18.44
CA LEU A 912 -46.37 -43.57 -17.62
C LEU A 912 -45.02 -43.95 -16.98
N ALA A 913 -43.90 -43.91 -17.70
CA ALA A 913 -42.57 -44.21 -17.18
C ALA A 913 -42.10 -43.15 -16.16
N LEU A 914 -42.39 -41.86 -16.41
CA LEU A 914 -42.12 -40.78 -15.45
C LEU A 914 -43.06 -40.82 -14.25
N TRP A 915 -44.34 -41.17 -14.46
CA TRP A 915 -45.29 -41.42 -13.35
C TRP A 915 -44.85 -42.61 -12.49
N LEU A 916 -44.42 -43.72 -13.09
CA LEU A 916 -43.95 -44.91 -12.38
C LEU A 916 -42.64 -44.65 -11.64
N ALA A 917 -41.71 -43.90 -12.22
CA ALA A 917 -40.48 -43.46 -11.55
C ALA A 917 -40.77 -42.49 -10.39
N GLY A 918 -41.70 -41.54 -10.59
CA GLY A 918 -42.17 -40.62 -9.56
C GLY A 918 -42.89 -41.32 -8.40
N LEU A 919 -43.73 -42.31 -8.69
CA LEU A 919 -44.39 -43.17 -7.70
C LEU A 919 -43.37 -44.07 -6.97
N GLY A 920 -42.34 -44.55 -7.66
CA GLY A 920 -41.23 -45.32 -7.07
C GLY A 920 -40.40 -44.47 -6.10
N LEU A 921 -40.07 -43.22 -6.46
CA LEU A 921 -39.38 -42.27 -5.59
C LEU A 921 -40.25 -41.85 -4.39
N ALA A 922 -41.57 -41.68 -4.58
CA ALA A 922 -42.50 -41.40 -3.49
C ALA A 922 -42.60 -42.57 -2.48
N GLN A 923 -42.49 -43.83 -2.93
CA GLN A 923 -42.40 -44.99 -2.04
C GLN A 923 -41.06 -45.06 -1.28
N ILE A 924 -39.94 -44.71 -1.92
CA ILE A 924 -38.62 -44.69 -1.26
C ILE A 924 -38.55 -43.56 -0.22
N LEU A 925 -39.13 -42.39 -0.50
CA LEU A 925 -39.24 -41.27 0.45
C LEU A 925 -40.20 -41.58 1.61
N ARG A 926 -41.28 -42.33 1.39
CA ARG A 926 -42.16 -42.86 2.45
C ARG A 926 -41.45 -43.89 3.34
N ARG A 927 -40.59 -44.74 2.79
CA ARG A 927 -39.81 -45.72 3.59
C ARG A 927 -38.71 -45.05 4.44
N ARG A 928 -38.16 -43.92 3.99
CA ARG A 928 -37.16 -43.16 4.76
C ARG A 928 -37.76 -42.30 5.88
N SER A 929 -39.00 -41.84 5.75
CA SER A 929 -39.72 -41.11 6.81
C SER A 929 -40.27 -42.02 7.91
N ALA A 930 -40.47 -43.32 7.64
CA ALA A 930 -40.86 -44.32 8.64
C ALA A 930 -39.69 -44.91 9.47
N ALA A 931 -38.44 -44.57 9.12
CA ALA A 931 -37.23 -45.02 9.85
C ALA A 931 -36.63 -43.93 10.76
N ALA A 932 -37.29 -42.77 10.87
CA ALA A 932 -36.88 -41.63 11.69
C ALA A 932 -37.95 -41.22 12.73
N ALA A 933 -38.82 -42.16 13.10
CA ALA A 933 -39.77 -42.05 14.21
C ALA A 933 -39.55 -43.22 15.18
#